data_AF-E4YCA3-F1
#
_entry.id   AF-E4YCA3-F1
#
_cell.length_a   1.000
_cell.length_b   1.000
_cell.length_c   1.000
_cell.angle_alpha   90.00
_cell.angle_beta   90.00
_cell.angle_gamma   90.00
#
_symmetry.space_group_name_H-M   'P 1'
#
loop_
_entity.id
_entity.type
_entity.pdbx_description
1 polymer ?
#
loop_
_entity_poly.entity_id
_entity_poly.type
_entity_poly.pdbx_seq_one_letter_code
_entity_poly.pdbx_strand_id
1 'polypeptide(L)'
;MKFALLLTSVALSEKDYHGFKVIRASWESSEQTELVGSVLERLDTINLWEPESFENINYTRTVDFLVSEKEAFEFKRRVGNGADVVTLIEDAGDIIAHQATEQKRATRGLRGASYPYDQFLTYSQLEEWILANDEGELMSSEIIGETFEGRNIYGVHLGDQDPTSNKKKVFMECNIHAREWITPSTCRYFIHMLNRSSHRRRKPEPLPFWMDAGTAPFTSREANIWRDWFMQLRNAGGGDIEAQISVHSYSQLIMPPWASDRAAIPDEPEDTFYQIEVANRMKAAAFETHGKVYVAGQSRDVLGYPAGGMTEDYAYGDLGVKLSMLIELRDTGDFGFLLPATEIIPTAEELVAMLVQVVEVGAFLERLSSVDMWEPEHVEYVTYTQAADFMLSEEDSDAFMAEFGDQVKINPIIDDVGFVIDQQRNEQERTEGLRAADLPYDQYLTYPQLEQWILSTVDDELISAEVLGETYNGNNVYGIHIGDQNPSSDKKKIFIECNVHAREWVTPATCRYFIHILEDLTSLLEHNWYIIVSANPDGYQYSHDSDRMWRKNREPNDGSVCVGTDLNRQFPVGHLTQGGSSNKCSSTYAGVEPFTTKEAQIWREWFMKLRNSGGGDIEAQLSVHSYSQLIMPPWATGRVAIPEDPADIDYQMRVSQRMQSALFNVHEKVYRVGQSRDVVGYPAGGTTEDYSYQTLGVTLSWVLELRDTGAYGFLLPADQIIPTAEETVAMFIEVSKELSSRK
;
A
#
# COMPACT_ATOMS: atom_id res chain seq x y z
N MET A 1 -23.84 -38.54 50.38
CA MET A 1 -23.98 -39.27 49.09
C MET A 1 -22.80 -38.90 48.22
N LYS A 2 -21.90 -39.85 47.95
CA LYS A 2 -20.81 -39.69 46.97
C LYS A 2 -21.43 -39.86 45.58
N PHE A 3 -21.45 -38.81 44.76
CA PHE A 3 -21.70 -38.97 43.34
C PHE A 3 -20.39 -39.43 42.69
N ALA A 4 -20.38 -40.67 42.24
CA ALA A 4 -19.32 -41.21 41.41
C ALA A 4 -19.40 -40.51 40.04
N LEU A 5 -18.35 -39.76 39.67
CA LEU A 5 -18.08 -39.47 38.27
C LEU A 5 -17.80 -40.81 37.59
N LEU A 6 -18.72 -41.26 36.74
CA LEU A 6 -18.41 -42.23 35.71
C LEU A 6 -17.47 -41.54 34.72
N LEU A 7 -16.16 -41.76 34.88
CA LEU A 7 -15.21 -41.67 33.79
C LEU A 7 -15.54 -42.79 32.81
N THR A 8 -16.43 -42.53 31.86
CA THR A 8 -16.48 -43.32 30.63
C THR A 8 -15.21 -43.01 29.86
N SER A 9 -14.19 -43.84 30.02
CA SER A 9 -13.12 -43.96 29.04
C SER A 9 -13.78 -44.43 27.74
N VAL A 10 -14.16 -43.49 26.88
CA VAL A 10 -14.38 -43.82 25.47
C VAL A 10 -13.01 -44.25 24.98
N ALA A 11 -12.80 -45.55 24.85
CA ALA A 11 -11.72 -46.06 24.04
C ALA A 11 -12.01 -45.56 22.62
N LEU A 12 -11.37 -44.46 22.23
CA LEU A 12 -11.38 -43.97 20.86
C LEU A 12 -10.77 -45.09 20.03
N SER A 13 -11.62 -45.82 19.29
CA SER A 13 -11.12 -46.70 18.23
C SER A 13 -10.44 -45.81 17.20
N GLU A 14 -9.21 -46.16 16.82
CA GLU A 14 -8.53 -45.53 15.70
C GLU A 14 -9.46 -45.55 14.49
N LYS A 15 -9.71 -44.38 13.88
CA LYS A 15 -10.58 -44.29 12.71
C LYS A 15 -9.83 -44.90 11.54
N ASP A 16 -10.41 -45.93 10.95
CA ASP A 16 -9.86 -46.58 9.77
C ASP A 16 -10.13 -45.72 8.52
N TYR A 17 -9.07 -45.35 7.83
CA TYR A 17 -9.09 -44.58 6.59
C TYR A 17 -8.69 -45.41 5.37
N HIS A 18 -8.50 -46.73 5.48
CA HIS A 18 -8.20 -47.58 4.33
C HIS A 18 -9.30 -47.46 3.27
N GLY A 19 -8.88 -47.23 2.02
CA GLY A 19 -9.77 -46.97 0.89
C GLY A 19 -10.44 -45.59 0.89
N PHE A 20 -10.16 -44.69 1.85
CA PHE A 20 -10.59 -43.30 1.68
C PHE A 20 -9.75 -42.61 0.60
N LYS A 21 -10.41 -41.82 -0.24
CA LYS A 21 -9.80 -41.08 -1.34
C LYS A 21 -9.91 -39.58 -1.09
N VAL A 22 -8.94 -38.83 -1.59
CA VAL A 22 -9.06 -37.37 -1.72
C VAL A 22 -9.34 -37.06 -3.18
N ILE A 23 -10.43 -36.34 -3.41
CA ILE A 23 -10.96 -36.03 -4.72
C ILE A 23 -10.93 -34.52 -4.92
N ARG A 24 -10.45 -34.08 -6.08
CA ARG A 24 -10.65 -32.73 -6.61
C ARG A 24 -11.75 -32.77 -7.65
N ALA A 25 -12.77 -31.94 -7.47
CA ALA A 25 -13.79 -31.71 -8.49
C ALA A 25 -13.75 -30.26 -8.96
N SER A 26 -13.80 -30.02 -10.26
CA SER A 26 -13.78 -28.67 -10.87
C SER A 26 -14.87 -28.49 -11.91
N TRP A 27 -15.43 -27.28 -12.01
CA TRP A 27 -16.56 -26.97 -12.90
C TRP A 27 -16.54 -25.50 -13.35
N GLU A 28 -17.41 -25.13 -14.30
CA GLU A 28 -17.34 -23.84 -14.99
C GLU A 28 -18.57 -22.95 -14.74
N SER A 29 -19.76 -23.55 -14.55
CA SER A 29 -21.03 -22.80 -14.47
C SER A 29 -21.69 -22.86 -13.09
N SER A 30 -22.53 -21.86 -12.80
CA SER A 30 -23.32 -21.83 -11.56
C SER A 30 -24.34 -22.98 -11.46
N GLU A 31 -24.86 -23.47 -12.59
CA GLU A 31 -25.73 -24.65 -12.62
C GLU A 31 -24.96 -25.91 -12.18
N GLN A 32 -23.70 -26.02 -12.57
CA GLN A 32 -22.82 -27.09 -12.12
C GLN A 32 -22.48 -26.95 -10.63
N THR A 33 -22.33 -25.73 -10.11
CA THR A 33 -22.15 -25.48 -8.66
C THR A 33 -23.29 -26.08 -7.85
N GLU A 34 -24.54 -25.80 -8.22
CA GLU A 34 -25.72 -26.34 -7.53
C GLU A 34 -25.77 -27.87 -7.58
N LEU A 35 -25.44 -28.46 -8.75
CA LEU A 35 -25.35 -29.90 -8.90
C LEU A 35 -24.29 -30.50 -7.97
N VAL A 36 -23.05 -29.99 -8.01
CA VAL A 36 -21.93 -30.49 -7.19
C VAL A 36 -22.26 -30.37 -5.70
N GLY A 37 -22.69 -29.19 -5.24
CA GLY A 37 -23.08 -28.97 -3.85
C GLY A 37 -24.17 -29.94 -3.38
N SER A 38 -25.23 -30.10 -4.16
CA SER A 38 -26.35 -31.00 -3.81
C SER A 38 -25.99 -32.49 -3.74
N VAL A 39 -24.90 -32.91 -4.41
CA VAL A 39 -24.38 -34.27 -4.33
C VAL A 39 -23.48 -34.41 -3.11
N LEU A 40 -22.59 -33.44 -2.85
CA LEU A 40 -21.68 -33.46 -1.70
C LEU A 40 -22.43 -33.49 -0.37
N GLU A 41 -23.51 -32.72 -0.23
CA GLU A 41 -24.35 -32.69 0.98
C GLU A 41 -25.01 -34.05 1.32
N ARG A 42 -25.03 -34.99 0.37
CA ARG A 42 -25.62 -36.33 0.54
C ARG A 42 -24.60 -37.42 0.85
N LEU A 43 -23.31 -37.07 0.91
CA LEU A 43 -22.25 -38.02 1.24
C LEU A 43 -22.06 -38.04 2.76
N ASP A 44 -22.11 -39.23 3.35
CA ASP A 44 -22.06 -39.37 4.81
C ASP A 44 -20.62 -39.31 5.34
N THR A 45 -19.63 -39.68 4.52
CA THR A 45 -18.22 -39.77 4.94
C THR A 45 -17.35 -38.59 4.51
N ILE A 46 -17.97 -37.56 3.91
CA ILE A 46 -17.27 -36.40 3.37
C ILE A 46 -16.56 -35.60 4.45
N ASN A 47 -15.34 -35.15 4.13
CA ASN A 47 -14.61 -34.14 4.86
C ASN A 47 -14.07 -33.14 3.85
N LEU A 48 -14.62 -31.93 3.85
CA LEU A 48 -14.19 -30.86 2.97
C LEU A 48 -12.79 -30.39 3.39
N TRP A 49 -11.92 -30.27 2.40
CA TRP A 49 -10.55 -29.80 2.58
C TRP A 49 -10.40 -28.36 2.09
N GLU A 50 -10.88 -28.06 0.88
CA GLU A 50 -10.87 -26.71 0.32
C GLU A 50 -12.04 -26.53 -0.68
N PRO A 51 -12.93 -25.55 -0.52
CA PRO A 51 -13.08 -24.71 0.66
C PRO A 51 -13.59 -25.54 1.86
N GLU A 52 -13.42 -25.02 3.08
CA GLU A 52 -13.67 -25.73 4.33
C GLU A 52 -15.17 -25.86 4.72
N SER A 53 -16.08 -25.22 3.98
CA SER A 53 -17.52 -25.25 4.23
C SER A 53 -18.35 -25.43 2.95
N PHE A 54 -19.55 -25.97 3.08
CA PHE A 54 -20.46 -26.17 1.95
C PHE A 54 -20.96 -24.84 1.38
N GLU A 55 -21.15 -23.84 2.25
CA GLU A 55 -21.56 -22.50 1.90
C GLU A 55 -20.54 -21.84 0.96
N ASN A 56 -19.24 -22.07 1.21
CA ASN A 56 -18.15 -21.50 0.44
C ASN A 56 -18.02 -22.09 -0.97
N ILE A 57 -18.59 -23.28 -1.23
CA ILE A 57 -18.62 -23.90 -2.57
C ILE A 57 -19.28 -22.99 -3.61
N ASN A 58 -20.23 -22.14 -3.18
CA ASN A 58 -20.93 -21.21 -4.08
C ASN A 58 -20.03 -20.14 -4.70
N TYR A 59 -18.88 -19.86 -4.08
CA TYR A 59 -17.96 -18.80 -4.47
C TYR A 59 -16.73 -19.32 -5.25
N THR A 60 -16.53 -20.63 -5.26
CA THR A 60 -15.41 -21.29 -5.94
C THR A 60 -15.89 -22.07 -7.17
N ARG A 61 -14.91 -22.60 -7.91
CA ARG A 61 -15.06 -23.49 -9.06
C ARG A 61 -14.32 -24.82 -8.88
N THR A 62 -13.75 -25.04 -7.70
CA THR A 62 -13.02 -26.24 -7.34
C THR A 62 -13.37 -26.64 -5.91
N VAL A 63 -13.41 -27.94 -5.65
CA VAL A 63 -13.53 -28.49 -4.29
C VAL A 63 -12.66 -29.72 -4.13
N ASP A 64 -11.87 -29.71 -3.06
CA ASP A 64 -11.08 -30.84 -2.58
C ASP A 64 -11.73 -31.43 -1.34
N PHE A 65 -11.92 -32.76 -1.34
CA PHE A 65 -12.56 -33.43 -0.22
C PHE A 65 -12.11 -34.87 -0.06
N LEU A 66 -12.00 -35.31 1.19
CA LEU A 66 -11.77 -36.69 1.57
C LEU A 66 -13.12 -37.42 1.68
N VAL A 67 -13.21 -38.62 1.11
CA VAL A 67 -14.43 -39.43 1.10
C VAL A 67 -14.11 -40.92 0.97
N SER A 68 -14.98 -41.81 1.47
CA SER A 68 -14.80 -43.26 1.29
C SER A 68 -14.81 -43.67 -0.18
N GLU A 69 -14.11 -44.75 -0.56
CA GLU A 69 -14.06 -45.27 -1.95
C GLU A 69 -15.45 -45.42 -2.58
N LYS A 70 -16.40 -45.99 -1.82
CA LYS A 70 -17.77 -46.20 -2.28
C LYS A 70 -18.46 -44.88 -2.62
N GLU A 71 -18.31 -43.87 -1.77
CA GLU A 71 -18.94 -42.57 -1.96
C GLU A 71 -18.20 -41.71 -3.00
N ALA A 72 -16.89 -41.89 -3.17
CA ALA A 72 -16.14 -41.30 -4.29
C ALA A 72 -16.68 -41.79 -5.65
N PHE A 73 -16.91 -43.10 -5.77
CA PHE A 73 -17.55 -43.69 -6.95
C PHE A 73 -18.97 -43.15 -7.15
N GLU A 74 -19.74 -43.04 -6.07
CA GLU A 74 -21.10 -42.50 -6.10
C GLU A 74 -21.14 -41.03 -6.53
N PHE A 75 -20.24 -40.20 -5.98
CA PHE A 75 -20.07 -38.81 -6.34
C PHE A 75 -19.81 -38.68 -7.83
N LYS A 76 -18.76 -39.34 -8.34
CA LYS A 76 -18.39 -39.30 -9.77
C LYS A 76 -19.55 -39.74 -10.68
N ARG A 77 -20.30 -40.77 -10.27
CA ARG A 77 -21.48 -41.23 -11.01
C ARG A 77 -22.62 -40.21 -11.01
N ARG A 78 -22.86 -39.51 -9.89
CA ARG A 78 -23.97 -38.56 -9.73
C ARG A 78 -23.68 -37.21 -10.40
N VAL A 79 -22.44 -36.71 -10.33
CA VAL A 79 -22.05 -35.47 -11.01
C VAL A 79 -21.90 -35.66 -12.52
N GLY A 80 -21.51 -36.86 -12.99
CA GLY A 80 -21.41 -37.16 -14.42
C GLY A 80 -20.48 -36.18 -15.15
N ASN A 81 -20.97 -35.58 -16.24
CA ASN A 81 -20.23 -34.54 -16.98
C ASN A 81 -20.40 -33.12 -16.38
N GLY A 82 -21.00 -33.02 -15.19
CA GLY A 82 -21.23 -31.75 -14.49
C GLY A 82 -19.99 -31.20 -13.80
N ALA A 83 -18.96 -32.02 -13.57
CA ALA A 83 -17.66 -31.61 -13.06
C ALA A 83 -16.57 -32.51 -13.63
N ASP A 84 -15.36 -31.97 -13.81
CA ASP A 84 -14.16 -32.78 -13.98
C ASP A 84 -13.72 -33.29 -12.60
N VAL A 85 -13.34 -34.57 -12.51
CA VAL A 85 -13.11 -35.26 -11.24
C VAL A 85 -11.81 -36.03 -11.29
N VAL A 86 -10.85 -35.57 -10.49
CA VAL A 86 -9.50 -36.11 -10.36
C VAL A 86 -9.32 -36.69 -8.96
N THR A 87 -8.71 -37.88 -8.87
CA THR A 87 -8.27 -38.42 -7.58
C THR A 87 -6.89 -37.86 -7.26
N LEU A 88 -6.78 -37.11 -6.16
CA LEU A 88 -5.51 -36.61 -5.65
C LEU A 88 -4.79 -37.69 -4.84
N ILE A 89 -5.53 -38.38 -3.96
CA ILE A 89 -5.01 -39.46 -3.11
C ILE A 89 -5.86 -40.70 -3.29
N GLU A 90 -5.24 -41.80 -3.70
CA GLU A 90 -5.92 -43.06 -3.98
C GLU A 90 -6.27 -43.88 -2.73
N ASP A 91 -5.43 -43.80 -1.69
CA ASP A 91 -5.69 -44.40 -0.37
C ASP A 91 -5.03 -43.55 0.73
N ALA A 92 -5.83 -42.78 1.45
CA ALA A 92 -5.38 -41.94 2.56
C ALA A 92 -4.93 -42.79 3.77
N GLY A 93 -5.55 -43.96 3.98
CA GLY A 93 -5.22 -44.86 5.08
C GLY A 93 -3.80 -45.40 4.97
N ASP A 94 -3.36 -45.76 3.77
CA ASP A 94 -1.99 -46.23 3.52
C ASP A 94 -0.94 -45.15 3.83
N ILE A 95 -1.20 -43.90 3.44
CA ILE A 95 -0.31 -42.76 3.73
C ILE A 95 -0.24 -42.52 5.25
N ILE A 96 -1.39 -42.47 5.92
CA ILE A 96 -1.47 -42.27 7.38
C ILE A 96 -0.73 -43.39 8.12
N ALA A 97 -0.93 -44.65 7.73
CA ALA A 97 -0.26 -45.80 8.34
C ALA A 97 1.26 -45.78 8.11
N HIS A 98 1.70 -45.38 6.92
CA HIS A 98 3.11 -45.22 6.61
C HIS A 98 3.75 -44.11 7.45
N GLN A 99 3.14 -42.92 7.51
CA GLN A 99 3.60 -41.80 8.34
C GLN A 99 3.69 -42.18 9.82
N ALA A 100 2.67 -42.86 10.37
CA ALA A 100 2.67 -43.32 11.75
C ALA A 100 3.80 -44.34 12.04
N THR A 101 4.13 -45.19 11.07
CA THR A 101 5.21 -46.17 11.18
C THR A 101 6.58 -45.49 11.16
N GLU A 102 6.79 -44.57 10.22
CA GLU A 102 8.05 -43.82 10.11
C GLU A 102 8.26 -42.91 11.33
N GLN A 103 7.23 -42.21 11.80
CA GLN A 103 7.27 -41.42 13.04
C GLN A 103 7.72 -42.27 14.23
N LYS A 104 7.10 -43.44 14.45
CA LYS A 104 7.46 -44.36 15.54
C LYS A 104 8.89 -44.89 15.41
N ARG A 105 9.33 -45.17 14.18
CA ARG A 105 10.67 -45.70 13.89
C ARG A 105 11.75 -44.63 14.12
N ALA A 106 11.54 -43.42 13.60
CA ALA A 106 12.51 -42.35 13.62
C ALA A 106 12.68 -41.73 15.02
N THR A 107 11.64 -41.75 15.85
CA THR A 107 11.69 -41.23 17.23
C THR A 107 12.05 -42.30 18.27
N ARG A 108 12.23 -43.56 17.86
CA ARG A 108 12.44 -44.69 18.78
C ARG A 108 13.71 -44.52 19.62
N GLY A 109 13.52 -44.38 20.93
CA GLY A 109 14.63 -44.28 21.90
C GLY A 109 15.25 -42.90 22.00
N LEU A 110 14.74 -41.91 21.25
CA LEU A 110 15.08 -40.50 21.38
C LEU A 110 14.24 -39.86 22.48
N ARG A 111 14.73 -38.76 23.06
CA ARG A 111 14.05 -37.95 24.07
C ARG A 111 14.46 -36.49 23.97
N GLY A 112 13.55 -35.58 24.37
CA GLY A 112 13.83 -34.15 24.48
C GLY A 112 14.42 -33.53 23.21
N ALA A 113 15.52 -32.77 23.34
CA ALA A 113 16.14 -32.04 22.23
C ALA A 113 16.72 -32.93 21.11
N SER A 114 16.80 -34.26 21.30
CA SER A 114 17.38 -35.19 20.32
C SER A 114 16.43 -35.61 19.20
N TYR A 115 15.15 -35.21 19.24
CA TYR A 115 14.20 -35.54 18.18
C TYR A 115 14.63 -34.92 16.84
N PRO A 116 14.54 -35.66 15.72
CA PRO A 116 14.95 -35.17 14.41
C PRO A 116 13.95 -34.12 13.88
N TYR A 117 14.42 -33.21 13.02
CA TYR A 117 13.60 -32.10 12.50
C TYR A 117 12.86 -32.44 11.19
N ASP A 118 13.18 -33.56 10.55
CA ASP A 118 12.52 -34.10 9.36
C ASP A 118 11.45 -35.14 9.73
N GLN A 119 10.82 -35.01 10.90
CA GLN A 119 9.78 -35.92 11.38
C GLN A 119 8.66 -35.17 12.10
N PHE A 120 7.42 -35.59 11.84
CA PHE A 120 6.27 -35.18 12.62
C PHE A 120 6.39 -35.71 14.05
N LEU A 121 6.13 -34.87 15.06
CA LEU A 121 6.14 -35.28 16.47
C LEU A 121 4.72 -35.46 17.00
N THR A 122 4.55 -36.40 17.93
CA THR A 122 3.32 -36.41 18.74
C THR A 122 3.31 -35.20 19.67
N TYR A 123 2.13 -34.79 20.15
CA TYR A 123 2.03 -33.69 21.12
C TYR A 123 2.96 -33.89 22.35
N SER A 124 3.01 -35.10 22.92
CA SER A 124 3.89 -35.41 24.05
C SER A 124 5.39 -35.29 23.70
N GLN A 125 5.78 -35.66 22.47
CA GLN A 125 7.16 -35.51 22.01
C GLN A 125 7.50 -34.04 21.75
N LEU A 126 6.54 -33.25 21.26
CA LEU A 126 6.69 -31.81 21.07
C LEU A 126 6.82 -31.10 22.43
N GLU A 127 6.00 -31.45 23.42
CA GLU A 127 6.12 -30.95 24.81
C GLU A 127 7.50 -31.30 25.40
N GLU A 128 7.95 -32.55 25.27
CA GLU A 128 9.30 -32.94 25.68
C GLU A 128 10.39 -32.13 24.96
N TRP A 129 10.22 -31.84 23.67
CA TRP A 129 11.16 -31.02 22.91
C TRP A 129 11.16 -29.57 23.40
N ILE A 130 10.00 -28.95 23.62
CA ILE A 130 9.88 -27.58 24.15
C ILE A 130 10.60 -27.48 25.49
N LEU A 131 10.24 -28.36 26.45
CA LEU A 131 10.83 -28.34 27.80
C LEU A 131 12.33 -28.62 27.79
N ALA A 132 12.82 -29.46 26.87
CA ALA A 132 14.25 -29.73 26.74
C ALA A 132 15.04 -28.57 26.10
N ASN A 133 14.36 -27.62 25.44
CA ASN A 133 14.97 -26.42 24.88
C ASN A 133 14.65 -25.16 25.71
N ASP A 134 13.74 -25.25 26.68
CA ASP A 134 13.38 -24.21 27.68
C ASP A 134 14.44 -24.06 28.79
N GLU A 135 15.71 -24.10 28.40
CA GLU A 135 16.85 -23.78 29.26
C GLU A 135 17.97 -23.08 28.47
N GLY A 136 17.69 -22.66 27.23
CA GLY A 136 18.62 -21.96 26.35
C GLY A 136 18.66 -20.45 26.55
N GLU A 137 19.72 -19.81 26.09
CA GLU A 137 19.92 -18.35 26.16
C GLU A 137 19.02 -17.55 25.19
N LEU A 138 18.36 -18.25 24.24
CA LEU A 138 17.48 -17.67 23.22
C LEU A 138 16.00 -18.03 23.42
N MET A 139 15.69 -19.17 24.06
CA MET A 139 14.32 -19.69 24.15
C MET A 139 13.90 -19.87 25.61
N SER A 140 12.74 -19.32 25.95
CA SER A 140 12.00 -19.73 27.14
C SER A 140 10.59 -20.19 26.76
N SER A 141 9.97 -20.99 27.61
CA SER A 141 8.59 -21.42 27.43
C SER A 141 7.75 -21.16 28.67
N GLU A 142 6.45 -20.95 28.46
CA GLU A 142 5.46 -20.83 29.50
C GLU A 142 4.17 -21.55 29.11
N ILE A 143 3.41 -22.00 30.12
CA ILE A 143 2.08 -22.54 29.89
C ILE A 143 1.11 -21.37 29.85
N ILE A 144 0.58 -21.07 28.66
CA ILE A 144 -0.35 -19.95 28.46
C ILE A 144 -1.80 -20.33 28.73
N GLY A 145 -2.10 -21.63 28.77
CA GLY A 145 -3.40 -22.15 29.18
C GLY A 145 -3.52 -23.66 28.98
N GLU A 146 -4.71 -24.18 29.20
CA GLU A 146 -5.02 -25.60 29.00
C GLU A 146 -6.21 -25.76 28.05
N THR A 147 -6.12 -26.71 27.12
CA THR A 147 -7.21 -27.10 26.21
C THR A 147 -8.41 -27.63 26.99
N PHE A 148 -9.56 -27.79 26.34
CA PHE A 148 -10.72 -28.47 26.92
C PHE A 148 -10.40 -29.88 27.45
N GLU A 149 -9.53 -30.63 26.77
CA GLU A 149 -9.08 -31.97 27.19
C GLU A 149 -7.96 -31.95 28.25
N GLY A 150 -7.61 -30.79 28.82
CA GLY A 150 -6.62 -30.66 29.89
C GLY A 150 -5.16 -30.81 29.44
N ARG A 151 -4.84 -30.55 28.17
CA ARG A 151 -3.46 -30.47 27.66
C ARG A 151 -2.96 -29.04 27.72
N ASN A 152 -1.68 -28.86 28.02
CA ASN A 152 -1.05 -27.54 28.07
C ASN A 152 -0.94 -26.91 26.68
N ILE A 153 -1.19 -25.62 26.57
CA ILE A 153 -0.79 -24.81 25.42
C ILE A 153 0.47 -24.05 25.85
N TYR A 154 1.54 -24.20 25.07
CA TYR A 154 2.83 -23.57 25.36
C TYR A 154 3.00 -22.31 24.53
N GLY A 155 3.29 -21.19 25.20
CA GLY A 155 3.89 -20.02 24.58
C GLY A 155 5.41 -20.19 24.57
N VAL A 156 6.04 -19.87 23.44
CA VAL A 156 7.51 -19.92 23.30
C VAL A 156 7.99 -18.50 23.02
N HIS A 157 8.88 -18.01 23.87
CA HIS A 157 9.51 -16.70 23.71
C HIS A 157 10.94 -16.85 23.18
N LEU A 158 11.23 -16.20 22.06
CA LEU A 158 12.53 -16.19 21.40
C LEU A 158 13.18 -14.80 21.51
N GLY A 159 14.45 -14.74 21.91
CA GLY A 159 15.22 -13.50 21.94
C GLY A 159 15.38 -12.87 23.33
N ASP A 160 15.21 -11.55 23.42
CA ASP A 160 15.46 -10.80 24.65
C ASP A 160 14.39 -11.12 25.71
N GLN A 161 14.82 -11.73 26.81
CA GLN A 161 13.92 -12.22 27.86
C GLN A 161 13.49 -11.12 28.85
N ASP A 162 13.90 -9.87 28.63
CA ASP A 162 13.42 -8.71 29.39
C ASP A 162 12.06 -8.23 28.85
N PRO A 163 10.95 -8.40 29.60
CA PRO A 163 9.63 -7.95 29.17
C PRO A 163 9.51 -6.43 29.04
N THR A 164 10.48 -5.66 29.57
CA THR A 164 10.55 -4.19 29.42
C THR A 164 11.41 -3.76 28.23
N SER A 165 11.93 -4.71 27.45
CA SER A 165 12.74 -4.43 26.27
C SER A 165 11.96 -3.58 25.26
N ASN A 166 12.61 -2.54 24.74
CA ASN A 166 12.06 -1.70 23.68
C ASN A 166 12.17 -2.35 22.29
N LYS A 167 12.66 -3.59 22.20
CA LYS A 167 12.67 -4.34 20.95
C LYS A 167 11.25 -4.57 20.47
N LYS A 168 11.05 -4.36 19.17
CA LYS A 168 9.82 -4.72 18.47
C LYS A 168 9.58 -6.22 18.58
N LYS A 169 8.30 -6.60 18.68
CA LYS A 169 7.86 -7.98 18.92
C LYS A 169 7.22 -8.52 17.65
N VAL A 170 7.47 -9.79 17.34
CA VAL A 170 6.76 -10.53 16.28
C VAL A 170 5.97 -11.64 16.96
N PHE A 171 4.65 -11.66 16.74
CA PHE A 171 3.79 -12.74 17.20
C PHE A 171 3.62 -13.76 16.08
N MET A 172 3.74 -15.04 16.43
CA MET A 172 3.57 -16.12 15.47
C MET A 172 2.86 -17.28 16.12
N GLU A 173 1.77 -17.73 15.51
CA GLU A 173 1.05 -18.93 15.90
C GLU A 173 1.14 -20.04 14.85
N CYS A 174 1.12 -21.28 15.32
CA CYS A 174 1.20 -22.46 14.48
C CYS A 174 0.25 -23.54 15.00
N ASN A 175 -0.34 -24.32 14.09
CA ASN A 175 -1.19 -25.47 14.39
C ASN A 175 -2.55 -25.15 15.05
N ILE A 176 -3.22 -24.08 14.60
CA ILE A 176 -4.58 -23.79 15.06
C ILE A 176 -5.58 -24.88 14.60
N HIS A 177 -5.30 -25.56 13.49
CA HIS A 177 -6.06 -26.72 13.02
C HIS A 177 -5.31 -28.04 13.25
N ALA A 178 -5.97 -29.01 13.92
CA ALA A 178 -5.35 -30.27 14.33
C ALA A 178 -4.87 -31.19 13.20
N ARG A 179 -5.34 -30.97 11.96
CA ARG A 179 -4.96 -31.75 10.76
C ARG A 179 -3.69 -31.24 10.06
N GLU A 180 -3.17 -30.09 10.48
CA GLU A 180 -2.06 -29.39 9.81
C GLU A 180 -0.71 -29.74 10.44
N TRP A 181 -0.25 -30.98 10.32
CA TRP A 181 0.95 -31.44 11.04
C TRP A 181 2.26 -30.80 10.55
N ILE A 182 2.25 -30.21 9.35
CA ILE A 182 3.38 -29.49 8.79
C ILE A 182 3.65 -28.19 9.54
N THR A 183 2.63 -27.48 10.01
CA THR A 183 2.77 -26.16 10.64
C THR A 183 3.61 -26.19 11.93
N PRO A 184 3.35 -27.05 12.94
CA PRO A 184 4.18 -27.08 14.15
C PRO A 184 5.59 -27.61 13.87
N SER A 185 5.75 -28.49 12.87
CA SER A 185 7.06 -29.04 12.47
C SER A 185 7.95 -27.97 11.83
N THR A 186 7.34 -27.12 11.01
CA THR A 186 7.98 -26.00 10.33
C THR A 186 8.40 -24.91 11.32
N CYS A 187 7.50 -24.52 12.23
CA CYS A 187 7.81 -23.55 13.29
C CYS A 187 8.91 -24.07 14.24
N ARG A 188 8.91 -25.37 14.55
CA ARG A 188 9.98 -26.01 15.33
C ARG A 188 11.35 -25.92 14.64
N TYR A 189 11.41 -26.07 13.31
CA TYR A 189 12.66 -25.90 12.57
C TYR A 189 13.12 -24.45 12.51
N PHE A 190 12.20 -23.49 12.35
CA PHE A 190 12.50 -22.06 12.45
C PHE A 190 13.18 -21.72 13.79
N ILE A 191 12.62 -22.19 14.92
CA ILE A 191 13.22 -22.02 16.25
C ILE A 191 14.65 -22.60 16.30
N HIS A 192 14.87 -23.77 15.68
CA HIS A 192 16.19 -24.40 15.62
C HIS A 192 17.22 -23.55 14.86
N MET A 193 16.81 -22.97 13.73
CA MET A 193 17.65 -22.09 12.91
C MET A 193 18.11 -20.87 13.71
N LEU A 194 17.18 -20.22 14.42
CA LEU A 194 17.49 -19.05 15.26
C LEU A 194 18.45 -19.38 16.41
N ASN A 195 18.33 -20.57 17.01
CA ASN A 195 19.16 -20.98 18.15
C ASN A 195 20.63 -21.26 17.76
N ARG A 196 20.93 -21.56 16.48
CA ARG A 196 22.32 -21.76 16.02
C ARG A 196 23.12 -20.46 15.94
N SER A 197 22.46 -19.30 15.96
CA SER A 197 23.06 -17.98 15.67
C SER A 197 23.49 -17.14 16.88
N SER A 198 23.17 -17.49 18.12
CA SER A 198 23.36 -16.56 19.26
C SER A 198 23.66 -17.25 20.60
N HIS A 199 24.69 -16.79 21.33
CA HIS A 199 24.98 -17.17 22.71
C HIS A 199 25.01 -15.93 23.63
N ARG A 200 24.29 -16.01 24.77
CA ARG A 200 24.37 -15.30 26.09
C ARG A 200 23.21 -14.39 26.53
N ARG A 201 22.37 -14.85 27.49
CA ARG A 201 22.06 -14.31 28.87
C ARG A 201 20.78 -14.93 29.50
N ARG A 202 20.48 -14.59 30.79
CA ARG A 202 19.67 -15.32 31.82
C ARG A 202 18.17 -14.93 31.97
N LYS A 203 17.36 -15.88 32.48
CA LYS A 203 15.88 -15.91 32.74
C LYS A 203 15.30 -15.07 33.91
N PRO A 204 14.01 -14.65 33.84
CA PRO A 204 13.09 -14.42 34.98
C PRO A 204 11.85 -15.36 35.03
N GLU A 205 11.06 -15.31 36.13
CA GLU A 205 9.98 -16.25 36.53
C GLU A 205 8.52 -15.83 36.17
N PRO A 206 7.53 -16.76 36.11
CA PRO A 206 6.16 -16.49 35.65
C PRO A 206 5.14 -16.10 36.76
N LEU A 207 4.03 -15.45 36.37
CA LEU A 207 2.89 -15.06 37.25
C LEU A 207 1.51 -15.50 36.66
N PRO A 208 0.44 -15.66 37.48
CA PRO A 208 -0.77 -16.41 37.08
C PRO A 208 -2.07 -15.60 36.84
N PHE A 209 -2.73 -15.93 35.72
CA PHE A 209 -4.15 -16.27 35.41
C PHE A 209 -5.39 -15.54 35.99
N TRP A 210 -6.37 -15.22 35.10
CA TRP A 210 -7.83 -15.41 35.26
C TRP A 210 -8.64 -15.26 33.92
N MET A 211 -9.67 -16.11 33.74
CA MET A 211 -10.78 -16.06 32.74
C MET A 211 -12.07 -15.55 33.44
N ASP A 212 -13.19 -15.11 32.82
CA ASP A 212 -13.95 -15.69 31.70
C ASP A 212 -15.06 -14.73 31.16
N ALA A 213 -15.61 -15.07 29.98
CA ALA A 213 -16.44 -14.25 29.09
C ALA A 213 -17.95 -14.60 29.04
N GLY A 214 -18.72 -13.89 28.19
CA GLY A 214 -20.12 -14.18 27.86
C GLY A 214 -20.56 -13.64 26.48
N THR A 215 -20.30 -14.46 25.44
CA THR A 215 -20.72 -14.42 24.01
C THR A 215 -20.54 -13.13 23.19
N ALA A 216 -19.39 -13.12 22.51
CA ALA A 216 -18.83 -12.24 21.48
C ALA A 216 -17.87 -13.16 20.65
N PRO A 217 -17.07 -12.72 19.66
CA PRO A 217 -15.89 -13.46 19.20
C PRO A 217 -15.09 -14.10 20.36
N PHE A 218 -14.32 -15.17 20.08
CA PHE A 218 -13.57 -15.96 21.07
C PHE A 218 -14.46 -16.78 22.03
N THR A 219 -15.25 -17.71 21.50
CA THR A 219 -16.10 -18.60 22.31
C THR A 219 -15.43 -19.93 22.68
N SER A 220 -14.42 -20.38 21.94
CA SER A 220 -13.67 -21.59 22.28
C SER A 220 -12.61 -21.30 23.33
N ARG A 221 -12.35 -22.27 24.21
CA ARG A 221 -11.38 -22.13 25.30
C ARG A 221 -9.98 -21.86 24.75
N GLU A 222 -9.59 -22.62 23.73
CA GLU A 222 -8.32 -22.51 23.04
C GLU A 222 -8.15 -21.13 22.37
N ALA A 223 -9.22 -20.59 21.76
CA ALA A 223 -9.16 -19.25 21.15
C ALA A 223 -8.99 -18.13 22.18
N ASN A 224 -9.64 -18.26 23.34
CA ASN A 224 -9.47 -17.31 24.44
C ASN A 224 -8.03 -17.31 24.97
N ILE A 225 -7.42 -18.49 25.09
CA ILE A 225 -6.06 -18.64 25.64
C ILE A 225 -5.03 -17.86 24.80
N TRP A 226 -5.03 -18.03 23.48
CA TRP A 226 -4.05 -17.32 22.65
C TRP A 226 -4.34 -15.81 22.57
N ARG A 227 -5.62 -15.40 22.50
CA ARG A 227 -6.00 -13.98 22.57
C ARG A 227 -5.49 -13.33 23.84
N ASP A 228 -5.72 -13.98 24.98
CA ASP A 228 -5.34 -13.41 26.29
C ASP A 228 -3.83 -13.26 26.40
N TRP A 229 -3.07 -14.22 25.87
CA TRP A 229 -1.61 -14.13 25.81
C TRP A 229 -1.14 -13.02 24.86
N PHE A 230 -1.72 -12.90 23.67
CA PHE A 230 -1.44 -11.81 22.72
C PHE A 230 -1.68 -10.44 23.38
N MET A 231 -2.84 -10.28 24.05
CA MET A 231 -3.19 -9.04 24.75
C MET A 231 -2.27 -8.75 25.92
N GLN A 232 -1.80 -9.77 26.64
CA GLN A 232 -0.78 -9.61 27.68
C GLN A 232 0.53 -9.08 27.08
N LEU A 233 1.01 -9.65 25.98
CA LEU A 233 2.23 -9.21 25.28
C LEU A 233 2.13 -7.76 24.78
N ARG A 234 0.96 -7.39 24.26
CA ARG A 234 0.64 -6.01 23.83
C ARG A 234 0.64 -5.04 25.01
N ASN A 235 0.06 -5.44 26.14
CA ASN A 235 -0.14 -4.57 27.31
C ASN A 235 1.06 -4.54 28.28
N ALA A 236 2.04 -5.44 28.12
CA ALA A 236 3.19 -5.58 29.03
C ALA A 236 4.15 -4.36 29.05
N GLY A 237 3.96 -3.38 28.17
CA GLY A 237 4.94 -2.30 27.94
C GLY A 237 6.14 -2.78 27.11
N GLY A 238 7.10 -1.88 26.83
CA GLY A 238 8.22 -2.15 25.91
C GLY A 238 7.89 -1.89 24.44
N GLY A 239 8.58 -2.56 23.52
CA GLY A 239 8.34 -2.39 22.07
C GLY A 239 6.98 -2.92 21.61
N ASP A 240 6.43 -2.29 20.57
CA ASP A 240 5.14 -2.68 19.96
C ASP A 240 5.25 -4.05 19.26
N ILE A 241 4.09 -4.69 19.09
CA ILE A 241 3.96 -5.84 18.18
C ILE A 241 3.97 -5.29 16.76
N GLU A 242 5.08 -5.52 16.07
CA GLU A 242 5.33 -5.00 14.72
C GLU A 242 4.71 -5.90 13.66
N ALA A 243 4.71 -7.21 13.90
CA ALA A 243 4.11 -8.18 13.00
C ALA A 243 3.37 -9.32 13.70
N GLN A 244 2.32 -9.83 13.05
CA GLN A 244 1.61 -11.05 13.37
C GLN A 244 1.65 -12.00 12.17
N ILE A 245 2.04 -13.26 12.40
CA ILE A 245 2.11 -14.29 11.36
C ILE A 245 1.34 -15.54 11.79
N SER A 246 0.26 -15.85 11.08
CA SER A 246 -0.49 -17.10 11.23
C SER A 246 -0.01 -18.13 10.22
N VAL A 247 0.41 -19.31 10.69
CA VAL A 247 0.92 -20.37 9.81
C VAL A 247 -0.05 -21.55 9.73
N HIS A 248 -0.54 -21.77 8.52
CA HIS A 248 -1.54 -22.77 8.13
C HIS A 248 -1.02 -23.73 7.05
N SER A 249 -1.85 -24.70 6.68
CA SER A 249 -1.70 -25.52 5.46
C SER A 249 -3.10 -25.95 5.01
N TYR A 250 -3.37 -26.27 3.76
CA TYR A 250 -2.51 -26.33 2.59
C TYR A 250 -3.09 -25.39 1.53
N SER A 251 -2.24 -24.71 0.74
CA SER A 251 -2.58 -24.11 -0.57
C SER A 251 -1.51 -23.20 -1.17
N GLN A 252 -0.37 -23.00 -0.51
CA GLN A 252 0.70 -22.10 -0.97
C GLN A 252 0.22 -20.65 -1.17
N LEU A 253 -0.48 -20.11 -0.17
CA LEU A 253 -1.03 -18.74 -0.18
C LEU A 253 -0.31 -17.87 0.85
N ILE A 254 -0.16 -16.58 0.56
CA ILE A 254 0.31 -15.55 1.50
C ILE A 254 -0.70 -14.42 1.47
N MET A 255 -1.38 -14.22 2.59
CA MET A 255 -2.63 -13.50 2.63
C MET A 255 -2.63 -12.46 3.76
N PRO A 256 -2.50 -11.17 3.42
CA PRO A 256 -2.80 -10.07 4.33
C PRO A 256 -4.31 -9.96 4.61
N PRO A 257 -4.72 -9.19 5.63
CA PRO A 257 -6.08 -9.11 6.17
C PRO A 257 -7.20 -8.75 5.18
N TRP A 258 -8.40 -8.80 5.75
CA TRP A 258 -9.74 -8.55 5.22
C TRP A 258 -10.36 -9.71 4.46
N ALA A 259 -10.26 -10.91 5.03
CA ALA A 259 -10.91 -12.09 4.48
C ALA A 259 -12.44 -12.04 4.56
N SER A 260 -12.99 -11.33 5.56
CA SER A 260 -14.41 -11.38 5.93
C SER A 260 -15.35 -10.57 5.02
N ASP A 261 -14.95 -9.38 4.55
CA ASP A 261 -15.78 -8.53 3.70
C ASP A 261 -14.94 -7.56 2.84
N ARG A 262 -15.22 -7.51 1.52
CA ARG A 262 -14.60 -6.54 0.59
C ARG A 262 -14.94 -5.09 0.94
N ALA A 263 -16.09 -4.85 1.55
CA ALA A 263 -16.53 -3.51 1.98
C ALA A 263 -16.03 -3.14 3.39
N ALA A 264 -15.48 -4.10 4.13
CA ALA A 264 -14.86 -3.87 5.44
C ALA A 264 -13.35 -3.63 5.35
N ILE A 265 -12.75 -3.77 4.14
CA ILE A 265 -11.45 -3.17 3.85
C ILE A 265 -11.62 -1.68 4.17
N PRO A 266 -10.96 -1.14 5.21
CA PRO A 266 -10.98 0.28 5.49
C PRO A 266 -10.53 1.01 4.21
N ASP A 267 -10.89 2.28 4.06
CA ASP A 267 -10.35 3.13 2.98
C ASP A 267 -8.82 3.40 3.18
N GLU A 268 -8.03 2.40 3.58
CA GLU A 268 -6.63 2.44 4.01
C GLU A 268 -5.67 1.88 2.96
N PRO A 269 -4.87 2.72 2.28
CA PRO A 269 -3.92 2.30 1.26
C PRO A 269 -2.53 1.96 1.82
N GLU A 270 -2.11 2.55 2.93
CA GLU A 270 -0.71 2.55 3.38
C GLU A 270 -0.27 1.18 3.93
N ASP A 271 -0.92 0.69 5.00
CA ASP A 271 -0.58 -0.62 5.55
C ASP A 271 -1.01 -1.78 4.62
N THR A 272 -2.07 -1.60 3.81
CA THR A 272 -2.50 -2.58 2.79
C THR A 272 -1.45 -2.75 1.70
N PHE A 273 -0.89 -1.64 1.20
CA PHE A 273 0.16 -1.65 0.21
C PHE A 273 1.43 -2.28 0.78
N TYR A 274 1.83 -1.87 1.98
CA TYR A 274 2.97 -2.40 2.71
C TYR A 274 2.88 -3.92 2.93
N GLN A 275 1.74 -4.42 3.40
CA GLN A 275 1.55 -5.86 3.62
C GLN A 275 1.62 -6.66 2.31
N ILE A 276 1.02 -6.15 1.22
CA ILE A 276 1.10 -6.80 -0.10
C ILE A 276 2.54 -6.80 -0.63
N GLU A 277 3.30 -5.74 -0.41
CA GLU A 277 4.73 -5.67 -0.74
C GLU A 277 5.52 -6.76 -0.02
N VAL A 278 5.38 -6.85 1.31
CA VAL A 278 6.04 -7.88 2.11
C VAL A 278 5.63 -9.28 1.63
N ALA A 279 4.36 -9.51 1.33
CA ALA A 279 3.86 -10.79 0.82
C ALA A 279 4.45 -11.15 -0.56
N ASN A 280 4.66 -10.15 -1.43
CA ASN A 280 5.29 -10.33 -2.74
C ASN A 280 6.79 -10.67 -2.64
N ARG A 281 7.48 -10.13 -1.64
CA ARG A 281 8.87 -10.50 -1.36
C ARG A 281 8.96 -11.90 -0.76
N MET A 282 8.03 -12.25 0.13
CA MET A 282 7.93 -13.60 0.69
C MET A 282 7.73 -14.67 -0.40
N LYS A 283 6.82 -14.46 -1.37
CA LYS A 283 6.66 -15.43 -2.48
C LYS A 283 7.93 -15.55 -3.34
N ALA A 284 8.66 -14.45 -3.54
CA ALA A 284 9.90 -14.46 -4.31
C ALA A 284 11.00 -15.23 -3.56
N ALA A 285 11.17 -14.97 -2.27
CA ALA A 285 12.12 -15.67 -1.42
C ALA A 285 11.85 -17.19 -1.37
N ALA A 286 10.58 -17.60 -1.29
CA ALA A 286 10.20 -19.01 -1.34
C ALA A 286 10.53 -19.66 -2.69
N PHE A 287 10.25 -18.95 -3.80
CA PHE A 287 10.60 -19.42 -5.14
C PHE A 287 12.12 -19.56 -5.32
N GLU A 288 12.91 -18.61 -4.83
CA GLU A 288 14.38 -18.68 -4.90
C GLU A 288 14.96 -19.82 -4.04
N THR A 289 14.33 -20.12 -2.91
CA THR A 289 14.82 -21.15 -1.97
C THR A 289 14.60 -22.56 -2.53
N HIS A 290 13.38 -22.88 -2.99
CA HIS A 290 13.01 -24.25 -3.38
C HIS A 290 12.13 -24.33 -4.65
N GLY A 291 11.95 -23.23 -5.38
CA GLY A 291 11.22 -23.20 -6.66
C GLY A 291 9.70 -23.30 -6.53
N LYS A 292 9.14 -23.17 -5.33
CA LYS A 292 7.68 -23.22 -5.12
C LYS A 292 7.02 -21.87 -5.39
N VAL A 293 5.88 -21.94 -6.06
CA VAL A 293 5.10 -20.78 -6.45
C VAL A 293 4.02 -20.54 -5.41
N TYR A 294 4.16 -19.48 -4.64
CA TYR A 294 3.13 -19.01 -3.73
C TYR A 294 2.30 -17.91 -4.39
N VAL A 295 0.99 -17.87 -4.09
CA VAL A 295 0.10 -16.79 -4.50
C VAL A 295 0.00 -15.80 -3.34
N ALA A 296 0.43 -14.56 -3.58
CA ALA A 296 0.29 -13.47 -2.63
C ALA A 296 -0.81 -12.51 -3.07
N GLY A 297 -1.69 -12.12 -2.15
CA GLY A 297 -2.76 -11.18 -2.41
C GLY A 297 -3.69 -11.05 -1.21
N GLN A 298 -4.59 -10.06 -1.25
CA GLN A 298 -5.57 -9.83 -0.18
C GLN A 298 -6.35 -11.12 0.13
N SER A 299 -6.54 -11.49 1.40
CA SER A 299 -7.17 -12.76 1.81
C SER A 299 -8.47 -13.02 1.04
N ARG A 300 -9.35 -12.03 0.94
CA ARG A 300 -10.64 -12.17 0.25
C ARG A 300 -10.54 -12.46 -1.26
N ASP A 301 -9.50 -11.95 -1.90
CA ASP A 301 -9.30 -12.11 -3.35
C ASP A 301 -8.62 -13.43 -3.68
N VAL A 302 -7.67 -13.85 -2.83
CA VAL A 302 -6.93 -15.09 -3.02
C VAL A 302 -7.76 -16.31 -2.61
N LEU A 303 -8.51 -16.24 -1.50
CA LEU A 303 -9.43 -17.31 -1.08
C LEU A 303 -10.62 -17.47 -2.04
N GLY A 304 -11.09 -16.37 -2.63
CA GLY A 304 -12.26 -16.36 -3.52
C GLY A 304 -13.61 -16.37 -2.79
N TYR A 305 -13.64 -16.65 -1.48
CA TYR A 305 -14.84 -16.61 -0.62
C TYR A 305 -14.61 -15.75 0.65
N PRO A 306 -15.68 -15.25 1.29
CA PRO A 306 -15.54 -14.56 2.57
C PRO A 306 -15.21 -15.55 3.69
N ALA A 307 -14.19 -15.26 4.48
CA ALA A 307 -13.81 -16.03 5.67
C ALA A 307 -13.77 -15.11 6.90
N GLY A 308 -14.62 -15.40 7.89
CA GLY A 308 -14.75 -14.59 9.10
C GLY A 308 -14.02 -15.20 10.30
N GLY A 309 -13.49 -14.35 11.17
CA GLY A 309 -12.84 -14.78 12.42
C GLY A 309 -11.38 -15.23 12.25
N MET A 310 -10.70 -14.71 11.23
CA MET A 310 -9.30 -15.01 10.94
C MET A 310 -8.36 -14.22 11.86
N THR A 311 -7.20 -14.80 12.21
CA THR A 311 -6.27 -14.17 13.16
C THR A 311 -5.71 -12.88 12.60
N GLU A 312 -5.39 -12.86 11.31
CA GLU A 312 -4.78 -11.70 10.66
C GLU A 312 -5.76 -10.51 10.60
N ASP A 313 -7.06 -10.78 10.36
CA ASP A 313 -8.14 -9.78 10.41
C ASP A 313 -8.25 -9.17 11.82
N TYR A 314 -8.17 -10.00 12.86
CA TYR A 314 -8.24 -9.55 14.25
C TYR A 314 -7.01 -8.74 14.66
N ALA A 315 -5.81 -9.23 14.35
CA ALA A 315 -4.56 -8.56 14.71
C ALA A 315 -4.42 -7.20 14.02
N TYR A 316 -4.85 -7.10 12.76
CA TYR A 316 -4.87 -5.82 12.05
C TYR A 316 -6.02 -4.92 12.53
N GLY A 317 -7.26 -5.36 12.35
CA GLY A 317 -8.45 -4.51 12.51
C GLY A 317 -8.75 -4.12 13.97
N ASP A 318 -8.60 -5.05 14.91
CA ASP A 318 -8.94 -4.81 16.32
C ASP A 318 -7.70 -4.43 17.16
N LEU A 319 -6.51 -4.92 16.79
CA LEU A 319 -5.30 -4.71 17.56
C LEU A 319 -4.36 -3.64 17.00
N GLY A 320 -4.52 -3.23 15.74
CA GLY A 320 -3.69 -2.22 15.09
C GLY A 320 -2.27 -2.70 14.81
N VAL A 321 -2.07 -4.01 14.63
CA VAL A 321 -0.79 -4.57 14.17
C VAL A 321 -0.67 -4.31 12.67
N LYS A 322 0.27 -3.46 12.27
CA LYS A 322 0.41 -2.97 10.90
C LYS A 322 0.80 -4.03 9.87
N LEU A 323 1.56 -5.04 10.29
CA LEU A 323 1.98 -6.16 9.45
C LEU A 323 1.35 -7.45 9.95
N SER A 324 0.22 -7.82 9.38
CA SER A 324 -0.55 -9.00 9.78
C SER A 324 -0.65 -9.94 8.59
N MET A 325 -0.39 -11.24 8.75
CA MET A 325 -0.38 -12.16 7.61
C MET A 325 -0.75 -13.58 7.99
N LEU A 326 -1.47 -14.23 7.08
CA LEU A 326 -1.64 -15.67 7.06
C LEU A 326 -0.80 -16.30 5.94
N ILE A 327 -0.10 -17.39 6.25
CA ILE A 327 0.67 -18.18 5.30
C ILE A 327 0.11 -19.60 5.24
N GLU A 328 -0.48 -19.99 4.12
CA GLU A 328 -0.84 -21.37 3.81
C GLU A 328 0.39 -22.06 3.20
N LEU A 329 1.00 -22.98 3.94
CA LEU A 329 2.17 -23.73 3.49
C LEU A 329 1.81 -24.74 2.37
N ARG A 330 2.82 -25.49 1.91
CA ARG A 330 2.65 -26.57 0.91
C ARG A 330 1.51 -27.51 1.30
N ASP A 331 0.78 -28.09 0.34
CA ASP A 331 0.98 -28.14 -1.12
C ASP A 331 -0.31 -27.77 -1.89
N THR A 332 -0.26 -27.63 -3.22
CA THR A 332 -1.44 -27.31 -4.09
C THR A 332 -2.27 -28.50 -4.57
N GLY A 333 -1.99 -29.73 -4.10
CA GLY A 333 -2.89 -30.88 -4.30
C GLY A 333 -2.22 -32.23 -4.50
N ASP A 334 -0.89 -32.34 -4.53
CA ASP A 334 -0.20 -33.64 -4.65
C ASP A 334 -0.36 -34.47 -3.36
N PHE A 335 -0.40 -33.80 -2.21
CA PHE A 335 -0.51 -34.42 -0.89
C PHE A 335 -1.61 -33.82 0.01
N GLY A 336 -2.05 -32.59 -0.26
CA GLY A 336 -2.99 -31.83 0.59
C GLY A 336 -2.53 -31.80 2.05
N PHE A 337 -3.38 -32.16 3.02
CA PHE A 337 -2.96 -32.21 4.44
C PHE A 337 -2.00 -33.37 4.78
N LEU A 338 -1.76 -34.32 3.87
CA LEU A 338 -0.97 -35.54 4.12
C LEU A 338 0.46 -35.46 3.55
N LEU A 339 1.11 -34.30 3.65
CA LEU A 339 2.50 -34.10 3.20
C LEU A 339 3.45 -35.14 3.82
N PRO A 340 4.38 -35.74 3.04
CA PRO A 340 5.38 -36.65 3.58
C PRO A 340 6.42 -35.89 4.41
N ALA A 341 7.02 -36.58 5.39
CA ALA A 341 7.99 -35.96 6.32
C ALA A 341 9.24 -35.39 5.62
N THR A 342 9.55 -35.85 4.40
CA THR A 342 10.62 -35.31 3.54
C THR A 342 10.39 -33.86 3.14
N GLU A 343 9.14 -33.38 3.17
CA GLU A 343 8.78 -32.01 2.83
C GLU A 343 8.93 -31.05 4.02
N ILE A 344 9.18 -31.54 5.24
CA ILE A 344 9.28 -30.69 6.44
C ILE A 344 10.42 -29.68 6.32
N ILE A 345 11.65 -30.14 6.00
CA ILE A 345 12.81 -29.25 5.91
C ILE A 345 12.67 -28.25 4.75
N PRO A 346 12.33 -28.66 3.52
CA PRO A 346 12.13 -27.71 2.42
C PRO A 346 11.08 -26.64 2.73
N THR A 347 9.92 -27.05 3.28
CA THR A 347 8.85 -26.11 3.67
C THR A 347 9.31 -25.15 4.75
N ALA A 348 10.14 -25.61 5.69
CA ALA A 348 10.66 -24.77 6.76
C ALA A 348 11.74 -23.80 6.32
N GLU A 349 12.59 -24.18 5.37
CA GLU A 349 13.55 -23.26 4.76
C GLU A 349 12.84 -22.16 3.96
N GLU A 350 11.75 -22.49 3.24
CA GLU A 350 10.89 -21.49 2.60
C GLU A 350 10.28 -20.53 3.62
N LEU A 351 9.68 -21.05 4.70
CA LEU A 351 9.08 -20.21 5.74
C LEU A 351 10.14 -19.29 6.38
N VAL A 352 11.35 -19.79 6.64
CA VAL A 352 12.42 -18.93 7.18
C VAL A 352 12.78 -17.82 6.19
N ALA A 353 12.94 -18.14 4.91
CA ALA A 353 13.25 -17.15 3.88
C ALA A 353 12.14 -16.08 3.77
N MET A 354 10.88 -16.48 3.89
CA MET A 354 9.74 -15.55 3.97
C MET A 354 9.81 -14.66 5.21
N LEU A 355 10.04 -15.23 6.40
CA LEU A 355 10.08 -14.48 7.66
C LEU A 355 11.25 -13.48 7.73
N VAL A 356 12.34 -13.70 6.99
CA VAL A 356 13.42 -12.72 6.85
C VAL A 356 12.91 -11.44 6.16
N GLN A 357 12.04 -11.56 5.16
CA GLN A 357 11.49 -10.41 4.43
C GLN A 357 10.61 -9.52 5.31
N VAL A 358 9.90 -10.11 6.29
CA VAL A 358 9.12 -9.37 7.29
C VAL A 358 10.00 -8.39 8.10
N VAL A 359 11.26 -8.76 8.35
CA VAL A 359 12.20 -7.94 9.12
C VAL A 359 12.96 -6.95 8.22
N GLU A 360 13.42 -7.39 7.05
CA GLU A 360 14.24 -6.56 6.15
C GLU A 360 13.47 -5.38 5.56
N VAL A 361 12.21 -5.58 5.18
CA VAL A 361 11.40 -4.50 4.58
C VAL A 361 11.08 -3.42 5.61
N GLY A 362 10.79 -3.79 6.86
CA GLY A 362 10.56 -2.83 7.94
C GLY A 362 11.76 -1.90 8.15
N ALA A 363 12.97 -2.47 8.22
CA ALA A 363 14.21 -1.71 8.36
C ALA A 363 14.47 -0.79 7.15
N PHE A 364 14.23 -1.29 5.93
CA PHE A 364 14.41 -0.53 4.70
C PHE A 364 13.49 0.70 4.63
N LEU A 365 12.20 0.53 4.93
CA LEU A 365 11.24 1.63 4.91
C LEU A 365 11.45 2.61 6.07
N GLU A 366 11.85 2.14 7.25
CA GLU A 366 12.22 3.04 8.35
C GLU A 366 13.37 3.96 7.94
N ARG A 367 14.40 3.43 7.26
CA ARG A 367 15.51 4.23 6.74
C ARG A 367 15.03 5.28 5.75
N LEU A 368 14.19 4.88 4.78
CA LEU A 368 13.62 5.78 3.78
C LEU A 368 12.64 6.81 4.36
N SER A 369 12.00 6.55 5.50
CA SER A 369 11.10 7.55 6.13
C SER A 369 11.81 8.83 6.56
N SER A 370 13.14 8.79 6.64
CA SER A 370 13.98 9.92 7.06
C SER A 370 14.60 10.71 5.91
N VAL A 371 14.33 10.34 4.65
CA VAL A 371 14.98 10.90 3.46
C VAL A 371 14.02 11.78 2.65
N ASP A 372 14.56 12.69 1.81
CA ASP A 372 13.72 13.56 0.97
C ASP A 372 13.23 12.77 -0.26
N MET A 373 12.00 12.28 -0.17
CA MET A 373 11.32 11.56 -1.24
C MET A 373 10.92 12.51 -2.39
N TRP A 374 11.31 12.13 -3.60
CA TRP A 374 10.94 12.84 -4.83
C TRP A 374 9.76 12.14 -5.52
N GLU A 375 9.82 10.82 -5.69
CA GLU A 375 8.75 9.98 -6.24
C GLU A 375 8.85 8.55 -5.66
N PRO A 376 7.77 7.93 -5.14
CA PRO A 376 6.50 8.55 -4.76
C PRO A 376 6.68 9.55 -3.60
N GLU A 377 5.67 10.38 -3.34
CA GLU A 377 5.74 11.44 -2.31
C GLU A 377 5.84 10.91 -0.87
N HIS A 378 5.56 9.62 -0.64
CA HIS A 378 5.69 8.96 0.66
C HIS A 378 6.43 7.63 0.52
N VAL A 379 7.27 7.33 1.51
CA VAL A 379 7.96 6.04 1.62
C VAL A 379 7.01 4.84 1.64
N GLU A 380 5.82 5.03 2.20
CA GLU A 380 4.82 3.97 2.36
C GLU A 380 4.21 3.52 1.02
N TYR A 381 4.40 4.30 -0.05
CA TYR A 381 3.99 3.96 -1.40
C TYR A 381 5.13 3.39 -2.26
N VAL A 382 6.33 3.18 -1.69
CA VAL A 382 7.43 2.56 -2.41
C VAL A 382 7.09 1.08 -2.68
N THR A 383 6.96 0.73 -3.96
CA THR A 383 6.52 -0.60 -4.42
C THR A 383 7.67 -1.39 -5.07
N TYR A 384 7.60 -2.73 -5.10
CA TYR A 384 8.53 -3.55 -5.90
C TYR A 384 8.44 -3.34 -7.42
N THR A 385 7.38 -2.69 -7.91
CA THR A 385 7.12 -2.54 -9.36
C THR A 385 7.44 -1.15 -9.89
N GLN A 386 7.67 -0.17 -9.00
CA GLN A 386 7.96 1.21 -9.36
C GLN A 386 9.34 1.61 -8.84
N ALA A 387 10.03 2.47 -9.60
CA ALA A 387 11.24 3.11 -9.11
C ALA A 387 10.88 4.11 -8.01
N ALA A 388 11.78 4.27 -7.04
CA ALA A 388 11.69 5.33 -6.05
C ALA A 388 12.87 6.28 -6.23
N ASP A 389 12.57 7.56 -6.39
CA ASP A 389 13.53 8.65 -6.47
C ASP A 389 13.55 9.37 -5.12
N PHE A 390 14.73 9.49 -4.53
CA PHE A 390 14.91 10.17 -3.25
C PHE A 390 16.32 10.73 -3.14
N MET A 391 16.46 11.80 -2.34
CA MET A 391 17.73 12.46 -2.08
C MET A 391 18.27 12.06 -0.70
N LEU A 392 19.55 11.72 -0.65
CA LEU A 392 20.29 11.41 0.56
C LEU A 392 21.33 12.49 0.86
N SER A 393 21.63 12.68 2.14
CA SER A 393 22.86 13.37 2.55
C SER A 393 24.09 12.51 2.21
N GLU A 394 25.28 13.11 2.15
CA GLU A 394 26.53 12.36 1.94
C GLU A 394 26.73 11.26 3.02
N GLU A 395 26.45 11.60 4.28
CA GLU A 395 26.54 10.66 5.41
C GLU A 395 25.52 9.52 5.30
N ASP A 396 24.28 9.83 4.89
CA ASP A 396 23.25 8.81 4.73
C ASP A 396 23.45 7.94 3.49
N SER A 397 24.07 8.47 2.43
CA SER A 397 24.39 7.73 1.20
C SER A 397 25.33 6.57 1.48
N ASP A 398 26.44 6.82 2.17
CA ASP A 398 27.41 5.77 2.53
C ASP A 398 26.77 4.69 3.41
N ALA A 399 25.97 5.10 4.40
CA ALA A 399 25.26 4.18 5.28
C ALA A 399 24.22 3.34 4.52
N PHE A 400 23.43 3.98 3.64
CA PHE A 400 22.39 3.31 2.85
C PHE A 400 23.00 2.29 1.88
N MET A 401 24.09 2.66 1.19
CA MET A 401 24.80 1.77 0.27
C MET A 401 25.42 0.58 1.00
N ALA A 402 25.97 0.78 2.19
CA ALA A 402 26.55 -0.29 3.01
C ALA A 402 25.50 -1.29 3.52
N GLU A 403 24.29 -0.82 3.81
CA GLU A 403 23.22 -1.64 4.37
C GLU A 403 22.39 -2.36 3.29
N PHE A 404 22.03 -1.65 2.21
CA PHE A 404 21.06 -2.12 1.22
C PHE A 404 21.63 -2.29 -0.20
N GLY A 405 22.87 -1.87 -0.49
CA GLY A 405 23.41 -1.83 -1.84
C GLY A 405 23.47 -3.18 -2.58
N ASP A 406 23.57 -4.29 -1.84
CA ASP A 406 23.52 -5.65 -2.41
C ASP A 406 22.09 -6.19 -2.56
N GLN A 407 21.12 -5.57 -1.88
CA GLN A 407 19.71 -6.02 -1.80
C GLN A 407 18.80 -5.31 -2.79
N VAL A 408 19.15 -4.07 -3.18
CA VAL A 408 18.35 -3.25 -4.10
C VAL A 408 19.20 -2.73 -5.25
N LYS A 409 18.57 -2.59 -6.42
CA LYS A 409 19.21 -1.96 -7.58
C LYS A 409 19.17 -0.44 -7.41
N ILE A 410 20.33 0.16 -7.15
CA ILE A 410 20.47 1.62 -6.99
C ILE A 410 21.09 2.21 -8.25
N ASN A 411 20.54 3.32 -8.74
CA ASN A 411 21.06 4.06 -9.89
C ASN A 411 21.20 5.54 -9.50
N PRO A 412 22.43 6.06 -9.35
CA PRO A 412 22.63 7.50 -9.13
C PRO A 412 22.05 8.30 -10.30
N ILE A 413 21.11 9.18 -9.99
CA ILE A 413 20.48 10.08 -10.97
C ILE A 413 21.32 11.37 -11.07
N ILE A 414 21.57 12.00 -9.92
CA ILE A 414 22.39 13.21 -9.78
C ILE A 414 23.48 12.89 -8.76
N ASP A 415 24.74 12.85 -9.22
CA ASP A 415 25.88 12.54 -8.35
C ASP A 415 26.13 13.64 -7.30
N ASP A 416 25.98 14.90 -7.71
CA ASP A 416 26.19 16.08 -6.86
C ASP A 416 25.05 17.08 -7.05
N VAL A 417 24.05 16.98 -6.17
CA VAL A 417 22.89 17.88 -6.15
C VAL A 417 23.33 19.33 -5.91
N GLY A 418 24.33 19.54 -5.05
CA GLY A 418 24.86 20.88 -4.75
C GLY A 418 25.44 21.55 -6.00
N PHE A 419 26.20 20.80 -6.79
CA PHE A 419 26.75 21.28 -8.06
C PHE A 419 25.65 21.72 -9.06
N VAL A 420 24.57 20.95 -9.19
CA VAL A 420 23.46 21.30 -10.10
C VAL A 420 22.70 22.53 -9.60
N ILE A 421 22.48 22.66 -8.29
CA ILE A 421 21.87 23.86 -7.69
C ILE A 421 22.74 25.09 -7.94
N ASP A 422 24.06 24.98 -7.79
CA ASP A 422 24.99 26.08 -8.07
C ASP A 422 24.96 26.48 -9.55
N GLN A 423 24.79 25.53 -10.47
CA GLN A 423 24.57 25.85 -11.89
C GLN A 423 23.29 26.64 -12.11
N GLN A 424 22.16 26.22 -11.53
CA GLN A 424 20.91 26.97 -11.64
C GLN A 424 21.05 28.39 -11.08
N ARG A 425 21.70 28.56 -9.92
CA ARG A 425 21.97 29.88 -9.31
C ARG A 425 22.83 30.77 -10.20
N ASN A 426 23.93 30.23 -10.75
CA ASN A 426 24.81 30.97 -11.68
C ASN A 426 24.07 31.42 -12.95
N GLU A 427 23.06 30.67 -13.40
CA GLU A 427 22.20 31.08 -14.51
C GLU A 427 21.27 32.23 -14.11
N GLN A 428 20.67 32.19 -12.91
CA GLN A 428 19.83 33.28 -12.41
C GLN A 428 20.59 34.61 -12.29
N GLU A 429 21.87 34.60 -11.92
CA GLU A 429 22.72 35.80 -11.87
C GLU A 429 22.74 36.57 -13.20
N ARG A 430 22.52 35.89 -14.35
CA ARG A 430 22.46 36.54 -15.67
C ARG A 430 21.24 37.46 -15.84
N THR A 431 20.23 37.29 -15.01
CA THR A 431 18.99 38.08 -15.03
C THR A 431 18.99 39.22 -14.01
N GLU A 432 20.01 39.30 -13.16
CA GLU A 432 20.11 40.35 -12.17
C GLU A 432 20.25 41.74 -12.81
N GLY A 433 19.47 42.69 -12.31
CA GLY A 433 19.48 44.07 -12.77
C GLY A 433 18.85 44.30 -14.16
N LEU A 434 18.36 43.26 -14.83
CA LEU A 434 17.53 43.41 -16.03
C LEU A 434 16.20 44.09 -15.68
N ARG A 435 15.67 44.88 -16.61
CA ARG A 435 14.31 45.41 -16.48
C ARG A 435 13.32 44.29 -16.78
N ALA A 436 12.11 44.39 -16.23
CA ALA A 436 11.05 43.39 -16.42
C ALA A 436 10.81 43.01 -17.91
N ALA A 437 10.80 44.00 -18.81
CA ALA A 437 10.62 43.80 -20.25
C ALA A 437 11.80 43.10 -20.96
N ASP A 438 12.98 43.05 -20.34
CA ASP A 438 14.19 42.45 -20.90
C ASP A 438 14.48 41.05 -20.28
N LEU A 439 13.63 40.56 -19.36
CA LEU A 439 13.81 39.27 -18.72
C LEU A 439 13.59 38.13 -19.73
N PRO A 440 14.55 37.22 -19.92
CA PRO A 440 14.42 36.14 -20.89
C PRO A 440 13.43 35.04 -20.42
N TYR A 441 12.86 34.29 -21.35
CA TYR A 441 11.88 33.23 -21.07
C TYR A 441 12.51 31.84 -20.89
N ASP A 442 13.80 31.70 -21.19
CA ASP A 442 14.60 30.48 -21.01
C ASP A 442 15.40 30.50 -19.70
N GLN A 443 14.92 31.21 -18.67
CA GLN A 443 15.55 31.34 -17.35
C GLN A 443 14.52 31.27 -16.23
N TYR A 444 14.92 30.66 -15.09
CA TYR A 444 14.14 30.68 -13.86
C TYR A 444 14.24 32.04 -13.18
N LEU A 445 13.10 32.64 -12.86
CA LEU A 445 13.03 33.95 -12.20
C LEU A 445 12.79 33.80 -10.69
N THR A 446 13.43 34.66 -9.89
CA THR A 446 13.06 34.82 -8.48
C THR A 446 11.66 35.41 -8.34
N TYR A 447 11.01 35.22 -7.19
CA TYR A 447 9.66 35.79 -6.96
C TYR A 447 9.59 37.32 -7.20
N PRO A 448 10.54 38.15 -6.73
CA PRO A 448 10.52 39.59 -7.02
C PRO A 448 10.62 39.92 -8.51
N GLN A 449 11.41 39.17 -9.28
CA GLN A 449 11.48 39.35 -10.74
C GLN A 449 10.18 38.93 -11.42
N LEU A 450 9.56 37.85 -10.94
CA LEU A 450 8.28 37.37 -11.45
C LEU A 450 7.15 38.39 -11.18
N GLU A 451 7.08 38.96 -9.98
CA GLU A 451 6.14 40.04 -9.63
C GLU A 451 6.33 41.26 -10.54
N GLN A 452 7.57 41.72 -10.72
CA GLN A 452 7.87 42.82 -11.64
C GLN A 452 7.46 42.52 -13.08
N TRP A 453 7.67 41.28 -13.54
CA TRP A 453 7.26 40.83 -14.86
C TRP A 453 5.73 40.83 -15.02
N ILE A 454 4.98 40.31 -14.04
CA ILE A 454 3.50 40.32 -14.04
C ILE A 454 2.99 41.75 -14.20
N LEU A 455 3.47 42.67 -13.36
CA LEU A 455 3.05 44.08 -13.40
C LEU A 455 3.43 44.77 -14.71
N SER A 456 4.51 44.34 -15.37
CA SER A 456 4.93 44.90 -16.66
C SER A 456 4.14 44.38 -17.86
N THR A 457 3.44 43.25 -17.72
CA THR A 457 2.67 42.60 -18.79
C THR A 457 1.22 43.09 -18.83
N VAL A 458 0.75 43.79 -17.81
CA VAL A 458 -0.61 44.36 -17.77
C VAL A 458 -0.78 45.38 -18.89
N ASP A 459 -1.80 45.15 -19.71
CA ASP A 459 -2.29 46.05 -20.73
C ASP A 459 -3.82 46.01 -20.64
N ASP A 460 -4.43 47.06 -20.07
CA ASP A 460 -5.84 47.14 -19.63
C ASP A 460 -6.87 46.79 -20.73
N GLU A 461 -6.45 46.62 -21.99
CA GLU A 461 -7.28 46.14 -23.09
C GLU A 461 -7.44 44.62 -23.14
N LEU A 462 -6.39 43.84 -22.81
CA LEU A 462 -6.37 42.38 -22.98
C LEU A 462 -5.94 41.62 -21.72
N ILE A 463 -4.96 42.14 -20.98
CA ILE A 463 -4.35 41.48 -19.82
C ILE A 463 -4.53 42.38 -18.59
N SER A 464 -5.28 41.91 -17.61
CA SER A 464 -5.38 42.55 -16.29
C SER A 464 -4.78 41.66 -15.20
N ALA A 465 -4.25 42.28 -14.15
CA ALA A 465 -3.74 41.56 -12.98
C ALA A 465 -4.30 42.20 -11.70
N GLU A 466 -4.71 41.37 -10.75
CA GLU A 466 -5.17 41.80 -9.44
C GLU A 466 -4.44 41.05 -8.31
N VAL A 467 -4.23 41.74 -7.19
CA VAL A 467 -3.77 41.11 -5.95
C VAL A 467 -4.97 40.39 -5.33
N LEU A 468 -4.89 39.06 -5.24
CA LEU A 468 -5.90 38.21 -4.64
C LEU A 468 -5.82 38.20 -3.11
N GLY A 469 -4.62 38.38 -2.58
CA GLY A 469 -4.35 38.47 -1.15
C GLY A 469 -2.85 38.43 -0.85
N GLU A 470 -2.52 38.40 0.44
CA GLU A 470 -1.15 38.41 0.95
C GLU A 470 -0.89 37.12 1.76
N THR A 471 0.24 36.47 1.46
CA THR A 471 0.73 35.25 2.11
C THR A 471 1.16 35.47 3.58
N TYR A 472 1.75 34.47 4.24
CA TYR A 472 2.19 34.60 5.63
C TYR A 472 3.35 35.60 5.78
N ASN A 473 4.34 35.56 4.89
CA ASN A 473 5.52 36.43 4.93
C ASN A 473 5.34 37.78 4.22
N GLY A 474 4.16 38.04 3.65
CA GLY A 474 3.83 39.33 3.08
C GLY A 474 3.95 39.43 1.56
N ASN A 475 4.21 38.33 0.87
CA ASN A 475 4.20 38.29 -0.59
C ASN A 475 2.76 38.28 -1.12
N ASN A 476 2.51 39.04 -2.19
CA ASN A 476 1.20 39.06 -2.86
C ASN A 476 0.95 37.75 -3.62
N VAL A 477 -0.31 37.33 -3.75
CA VAL A 477 -0.73 36.33 -4.73
C VAL A 477 -1.46 37.06 -5.86
N TYR A 478 -0.98 36.92 -7.10
CA TYR A 478 -1.56 37.60 -8.27
C TYR A 478 -2.46 36.67 -9.07
N GLY A 479 -3.65 37.16 -9.40
CA GLY A 479 -4.54 36.57 -10.39
C GLY A 479 -4.47 37.37 -11.69
N ILE A 480 -4.15 36.72 -12.79
CA ILE A 480 -4.02 37.32 -14.13
C ILE A 480 -5.24 36.90 -14.95
N HIS A 481 -5.93 37.87 -15.56
CA HIS A 481 -7.04 37.63 -16.47
C HIS A 481 -6.66 38.09 -17.89
N ILE A 482 -6.75 37.16 -18.84
CA ILE A 482 -6.47 37.39 -20.26
C ILE A 482 -7.74 37.09 -21.06
N GLY A 483 -8.22 38.08 -21.82
CA GLY A 483 -9.41 37.94 -22.66
C GLY A 483 -10.35 39.13 -22.59
N ASP A 484 -11.65 38.87 -22.61
CA ASP A 484 -12.69 39.90 -22.61
C ASP A 484 -12.81 40.54 -21.23
N GLN A 485 -12.41 41.81 -21.11
CA GLN A 485 -12.46 42.58 -19.88
C GLN A 485 -13.89 42.96 -19.44
N ASN A 486 -14.92 42.63 -20.23
CA ASN A 486 -16.32 42.75 -19.81
C ASN A 486 -16.70 41.66 -18.79
N PRO A 487 -17.02 42.01 -17.52
CA PRO A 487 -17.39 41.02 -16.50
C PRO A 487 -18.67 40.23 -16.82
N SER A 488 -19.49 40.72 -17.76
CA SER A 488 -20.70 40.05 -18.24
C SER A 488 -20.49 39.21 -19.51
N SER A 489 -19.24 39.00 -19.93
CA SER A 489 -18.90 38.17 -21.08
C SER A 489 -19.45 36.75 -20.92
N ASP A 490 -20.10 36.23 -21.96
CA ASP A 490 -20.61 34.85 -22.01
C ASP A 490 -19.53 33.83 -22.39
N LYS A 491 -18.30 34.29 -22.66
CA LYS A 491 -17.15 33.43 -22.91
C LYS A 491 -16.86 32.55 -21.69
N LYS A 492 -16.66 31.26 -21.95
CA LYS A 492 -16.28 30.26 -20.94
C LYS A 492 -14.93 30.64 -20.32
N LYS A 493 -14.76 30.26 -19.05
CA LYS A 493 -13.56 30.55 -18.26
C LYS A 493 -12.68 29.30 -18.15
N ILE A 494 -11.37 29.49 -18.31
CA ILE A 494 -10.34 28.46 -18.10
C ILE A 494 -9.44 28.94 -16.97
N PHE A 495 -9.24 28.08 -15.97
CA PHE A 495 -8.40 28.34 -14.82
C PHE A 495 -7.10 27.57 -14.90
N ILE A 496 -5.98 28.23 -14.59
CA ILE A 496 -4.67 27.59 -14.49
C ILE A 496 -3.97 28.09 -13.24
N GLU A 497 -3.46 27.19 -12.42
CA GLU A 497 -2.55 27.52 -11.34
C GLU A 497 -1.22 26.77 -11.48
N CYS A 498 -0.14 27.48 -11.17
CA CYS A 498 1.23 26.99 -11.30
C CYS A 498 2.01 27.28 -10.02
N ASN A 499 3.05 26.50 -9.76
CA ASN A 499 3.88 26.59 -8.55
C ASN A 499 3.08 26.50 -7.25
N VAL A 500 2.18 25.52 -7.18
CA VAL A 500 1.57 25.10 -5.91
C VAL A 500 2.64 24.53 -4.98
N HIS A 501 3.55 23.72 -5.52
CA HIS A 501 4.74 23.27 -4.83
C HIS A 501 5.96 24.11 -5.22
N ALA A 502 6.69 24.57 -4.22
CA ALA A 502 7.75 25.56 -4.40
C ALA A 502 8.94 25.08 -5.25
N ARG A 503 9.38 23.82 -5.08
CA ARG A 503 10.53 23.22 -5.79
C ARG A 503 10.33 23.03 -7.30
N GLU A 504 9.10 23.17 -7.81
CA GLU A 504 8.69 22.87 -9.18
C GLU A 504 8.88 24.08 -10.12
N TRP A 505 10.12 24.56 -10.25
CA TRP A 505 10.46 25.83 -10.94
C TRP A 505 10.09 25.89 -12.43
N VAL A 506 9.93 24.75 -13.11
CA VAL A 506 9.49 24.72 -14.51
C VAL A 506 8.03 25.14 -14.69
N THR A 507 7.21 25.01 -13.64
CA THR A 507 5.77 25.34 -13.68
C THR A 507 5.51 26.85 -13.81
N PRO A 508 6.05 27.76 -12.96
CA PRO A 508 5.85 29.19 -13.14
C PRO A 508 6.51 29.70 -14.44
N ALA A 509 7.65 29.12 -14.85
CA ALA A 509 8.32 29.46 -16.10
C ALA A 509 7.47 29.12 -17.33
N THR A 510 6.82 27.95 -17.33
CA THR A 510 5.90 27.52 -18.39
C THR A 510 4.67 28.42 -18.49
N CYS A 511 4.05 28.76 -17.36
CA CYS A 511 2.87 29.62 -17.34
C CYS A 511 3.20 31.06 -17.75
N ARG A 512 4.38 31.56 -17.36
CA ARG A 512 4.92 32.83 -17.84
C ARG A 512 5.11 32.84 -19.36
N TYR A 513 5.68 31.78 -19.93
CA TYR A 513 5.84 31.64 -21.38
C TYR A 513 4.49 31.60 -22.10
N PHE A 514 3.53 30.84 -21.57
CA PHE A 514 2.18 30.76 -22.14
C PHE A 514 1.50 32.13 -22.21
N ILE A 515 1.53 32.90 -21.12
CA ILE A 515 0.97 34.26 -21.07
C ILE A 515 1.58 35.15 -22.16
N HIS A 516 2.90 35.08 -22.35
CA HIS A 516 3.60 35.90 -23.34
C HIS A 516 3.13 35.64 -24.78
N ILE A 517 2.89 34.38 -25.14
CA ILE A 517 2.51 34.01 -26.51
C ILE A 517 1.00 33.99 -26.73
N LEU A 518 0.19 34.13 -25.68
CA LEU A 518 -1.27 33.98 -25.76
C LEU A 518 -1.88 35.02 -26.69
N GLU A 519 -1.34 36.25 -26.70
CA GLU A 519 -1.77 37.34 -27.58
C GLU A 519 -1.64 36.99 -29.08
N ASP A 520 -0.60 36.24 -29.44
CA ASP A 520 -0.35 35.78 -30.81
C ASP A 520 -1.26 34.60 -31.20
N LEU A 521 -1.84 33.91 -30.22
CA LEU A 521 -2.71 32.76 -30.38
C LEU A 521 -4.18 33.17 -30.30
N THR A 522 -4.61 34.05 -31.20
CA THR A 522 -5.97 34.65 -31.22
C THR A 522 -7.14 33.67 -31.08
N SER A 523 -7.00 32.41 -31.53
CA SER A 523 -8.04 31.38 -31.32
C SER A 523 -8.29 31.03 -29.85
N LEU A 524 -7.30 31.22 -28.98
CA LEU A 524 -7.44 31.00 -27.55
C LEU A 524 -8.29 32.08 -26.87
N LEU A 525 -8.37 33.27 -27.47
CA LEU A 525 -9.15 34.41 -26.98
C LEU A 525 -10.67 34.26 -27.19
N GLU A 526 -11.13 33.14 -27.73
CA GLU A 526 -12.55 32.72 -27.68
C GLU A 526 -13.00 32.40 -26.23
N HIS A 527 -12.06 32.28 -25.30
CA HIS A 527 -12.30 32.00 -23.87
C HIS A 527 -11.60 33.06 -22.99
N ASN A 528 -12.02 33.15 -21.74
CA ASN A 528 -11.34 33.95 -20.71
C ASN A 528 -10.37 33.06 -19.92
N TRP A 529 -9.10 33.46 -19.85
CA TRP A 529 -8.07 32.72 -19.12
C TRP A 529 -7.78 33.42 -17.79
N TYR A 530 -7.83 32.66 -16.70
CA TYR A 530 -7.51 33.10 -15.35
C TYR A 530 -6.32 32.29 -14.84
N ILE A 531 -5.19 32.96 -14.58
CA ILE A 531 -3.91 32.30 -14.32
C ILE A 531 -3.30 32.81 -13.02
N ILE A 532 -2.90 31.89 -12.13
CA ILE A 532 -1.96 32.15 -11.04
C ILE A 532 -0.60 31.57 -11.44
N VAL A 533 0.38 32.43 -11.68
CA VAL A 533 1.73 31.99 -12.09
C VAL A 533 2.52 31.43 -10.91
N SER A 534 2.33 31.99 -9.70
CA SER A 534 2.94 31.51 -8.47
C SER A 534 1.89 31.41 -7.37
N ALA A 535 1.38 30.20 -7.15
CA ALA A 535 0.35 29.94 -6.17
C ALA A 535 0.90 29.89 -4.73
N ASN A 536 2.19 29.57 -4.58
CA ASN A 536 2.94 29.55 -3.32
C ASN A 536 4.14 30.54 -3.31
N PRO A 537 3.92 31.87 -3.37
CA PRO A 537 5.01 32.86 -3.42
C PRO A 537 6.06 32.72 -2.31
N ASP A 538 5.62 32.45 -1.08
CA ASP A 538 6.51 32.33 0.07
C ASP A 538 7.40 31.10 -0.02
N GLY A 539 6.82 29.95 -0.38
CA GLY A 539 7.59 28.74 -0.62
C GLY A 539 8.54 28.92 -1.79
N TYR A 540 8.05 29.50 -2.89
CA TYR A 540 8.85 29.75 -4.10
C TYR A 540 10.08 30.59 -3.78
N GLN A 541 9.89 31.73 -3.12
CA GLN A 541 10.99 32.59 -2.70
C GLN A 541 11.96 31.85 -1.75
N TYR A 542 11.44 31.10 -0.78
CA TYR A 542 12.28 30.31 0.13
C TYR A 542 13.13 29.26 -0.61
N SER A 543 12.62 28.70 -1.72
CA SER A 543 13.38 27.77 -2.55
C SER A 543 14.51 28.42 -3.35
N HIS A 544 14.43 29.71 -3.64
CA HIS A 544 15.55 30.47 -4.21
C HIS A 544 16.56 30.87 -3.13
N ASP A 545 16.07 31.41 -2.01
CA ASP A 545 16.87 32.09 -1.01
C ASP A 545 17.53 31.14 0.01
N SER A 546 16.98 29.94 0.19
CA SER A 546 17.39 29.02 1.25
C SER A 546 17.38 27.57 0.76
N ASP A 547 16.24 26.87 0.87
CA ASP A 547 16.15 25.43 0.63
C ASP A 547 15.52 25.14 -0.72
N ARG A 548 16.35 24.84 -1.71
CA ARG A 548 15.93 24.58 -3.09
C ARG A 548 14.95 23.40 -3.24
N MET A 549 14.97 22.45 -2.31
CA MET A 549 14.07 21.28 -2.31
C MET A 549 12.77 21.53 -1.54
N TRP A 550 12.55 22.75 -1.04
CA TRP A 550 11.34 23.07 -0.30
C TRP A 550 10.06 22.92 -1.16
N ARG A 551 9.07 22.21 -0.64
CA ARG A 551 7.78 21.94 -1.31
C ARG A 551 6.64 22.84 -0.82
N LYS A 552 6.48 22.92 0.51
CA LYS A 552 5.31 23.48 1.22
C LYS A 552 5.21 25.00 1.15
N ASN A 553 4.16 25.59 1.73
CA ASN A 553 4.17 27.03 2.06
C ASN A 553 5.14 27.34 3.23
N ARG A 554 5.13 28.57 3.76
CA ARG A 554 6.01 29.02 4.86
C ARG A 554 5.28 29.43 6.12
N GLU A 555 4.00 29.11 6.25
CA GLU A 555 3.23 29.39 7.46
C GLU A 555 3.68 28.49 8.62
N PRO A 556 4.03 29.05 9.80
CA PRO A 556 4.40 28.25 10.98
C PRO A 556 3.25 27.42 11.51
N ASN A 557 3.56 26.21 12.00
CA ASN A 557 2.56 25.32 12.59
C ASN A 557 2.58 25.42 14.13
N ASP A 558 1.44 25.74 14.74
CA ASP A 558 1.32 25.86 16.19
C ASP A 558 1.81 24.61 16.94
N GLY A 559 2.67 24.81 17.94
CA GLY A 559 3.20 23.72 18.77
C GLY A 559 4.16 22.77 18.03
N SER A 560 4.71 23.16 16.88
CA SER A 560 5.73 22.41 16.15
C SER A 560 6.92 23.29 15.79
N VAL A 561 8.09 22.66 15.64
CA VAL A 561 9.29 23.29 15.07
C VAL A 561 9.26 23.30 13.54
N CYS A 562 8.42 22.46 12.94
CA CYS A 562 8.31 22.29 11.50
C CYS A 562 7.35 23.30 10.88
N VAL A 563 7.80 23.93 9.80
CA VAL A 563 7.09 25.01 9.11
C VAL A 563 6.42 24.48 7.84
N GLY A 564 5.29 25.07 7.49
CA GLY A 564 4.64 24.89 6.21
C GLY A 564 3.65 23.74 6.16
N THR A 565 2.70 23.89 5.25
CA THR A 565 1.63 22.97 4.90
C THR A 565 1.66 22.75 3.38
N ASP A 566 1.38 21.52 2.94
CA ASP A 566 1.23 21.19 1.54
C ASP A 566 -0.09 21.79 1.02
N LEU A 567 0.00 22.74 0.10
CA LEU A 567 -1.17 23.44 -0.44
C LEU A 567 -2.02 22.53 -1.32
N ASN A 568 -1.43 21.49 -1.95
CA ASN A 568 -2.20 20.49 -2.72
C ASN A 568 -2.70 19.33 -1.84
N ARG A 569 -2.83 19.59 -0.53
CA ARG A 569 -3.54 18.75 0.46
C ARG A 569 -4.57 19.55 1.26
N GLN A 570 -4.71 20.85 0.99
CA GLN A 570 -5.55 21.79 1.74
C GLN A 570 -7.00 21.88 1.27
N PHE A 571 -7.39 21.13 0.24
CA PHE A 571 -8.76 21.15 -0.28
C PHE A 571 -9.66 20.11 0.42
N PRO A 572 -10.98 20.32 0.47
CA PRO A 572 -11.87 19.52 1.33
C PRO A 572 -12.15 18.11 0.81
N VAL A 573 -11.99 17.85 -0.49
CA VAL A 573 -12.28 16.55 -1.08
C VAL A 573 -11.16 15.59 -0.72
N GLY A 574 -11.46 14.58 0.09
CA GLY A 574 -10.45 13.59 0.50
C GLY A 574 -9.42 14.09 1.53
N HIS A 575 -9.60 15.28 2.10
CA HIS A 575 -8.65 15.85 3.07
C HIS A 575 -8.37 14.90 4.25
N LEU A 576 -7.08 14.61 4.50
CA LEU A 576 -6.63 13.67 5.53
C LEU A 576 -7.28 12.27 5.48
N THR A 577 -7.87 11.90 4.34
CA THR A 577 -8.36 10.54 4.12
C THR A 577 -7.26 9.63 3.58
N GLN A 578 -6.49 10.09 2.58
CA GLN A 578 -5.37 9.36 1.96
C GLN A 578 -4.31 10.33 1.42
N GLY A 579 -3.04 9.93 1.36
CA GLY A 579 -1.95 10.66 0.69
C GLY A 579 -1.54 12.01 1.29
N GLY A 580 -2.19 12.46 2.36
CA GLY A 580 -1.84 13.65 3.13
C GLY A 580 -1.52 13.28 4.57
N SER A 581 -0.48 13.89 5.15
CA SER A 581 0.00 13.54 6.50
C SER A 581 -0.54 14.48 7.57
N SER A 582 -0.83 13.95 8.76
CA SER A 582 -1.09 14.74 9.98
C SER A 582 0.20 15.17 10.71
N ASN A 583 1.35 14.62 10.33
CA ASN A 583 2.64 14.99 10.88
C ASN A 583 3.10 16.33 10.30
N LYS A 584 3.22 17.35 11.16
CA LYS A 584 3.64 18.72 10.81
C LYS A 584 5.02 18.81 10.13
N CYS A 585 5.86 17.79 10.33
CA CYS A 585 7.19 17.72 9.72
C CYS A 585 7.19 17.03 8.36
N SER A 586 6.10 16.38 7.97
CA SER A 586 5.98 15.77 6.65
C SER A 586 5.98 16.84 5.54
N SER A 587 6.54 16.49 4.38
CA SER A 587 6.48 17.26 3.14
C SER A 587 5.06 17.37 2.59
N THR A 588 4.20 16.41 2.92
CA THR A 588 2.77 16.33 2.54
C THR A 588 1.85 16.64 3.72
N TYR A 589 2.35 17.36 4.73
CA TYR A 589 1.53 17.79 5.87
C TYR A 589 0.28 18.52 5.38
N ALA A 590 -0.89 17.94 5.61
CA ALA A 590 -2.12 18.41 4.99
C ALA A 590 -2.73 19.61 5.71
N GLY A 591 -2.26 19.97 6.89
CA GLY A 591 -2.94 20.91 7.78
C GLY A 591 -4.00 20.21 8.64
N VAL A 592 -4.55 20.92 9.61
CA VAL A 592 -5.55 20.34 10.54
C VAL A 592 -6.95 20.28 9.95
N GLU A 593 -7.27 21.22 9.06
CA GLU A 593 -8.55 21.32 8.35
C GLU A 593 -8.32 21.95 6.96
N PRO A 594 -9.23 21.74 6.00
CA PRO A 594 -9.16 22.37 4.68
C PRO A 594 -9.19 23.91 4.75
N PHE A 595 -8.50 24.56 3.82
CA PHE A 595 -8.46 26.03 3.69
C PHE A 595 -8.05 26.77 4.97
N THR A 596 -7.10 26.22 5.72
CA THR A 596 -6.61 26.84 6.96
C THR A 596 -5.43 27.76 6.72
N THR A 597 -4.61 27.47 5.72
CA THR A 597 -3.49 28.34 5.32
C THR A 597 -3.96 29.59 4.59
N LYS A 598 -3.18 30.68 4.69
CA LYS A 598 -3.50 31.93 3.98
C LYS A 598 -3.64 31.74 2.48
N GLU A 599 -2.72 31.02 1.84
CA GLU A 599 -2.75 30.78 0.39
C GLU A 599 -4.02 30.02 -0.01
N ALA A 600 -4.36 28.94 0.72
CA ALA A 600 -5.56 28.17 0.43
C ALA A 600 -6.85 28.99 0.63
N GLN A 601 -6.88 29.90 1.62
CA GLN A 601 -7.99 30.83 1.80
C GLN A 601 -8.14 31.79 0.63
N ILE A 602 -7.03 32.36 0.14
CA ILE A 602 -7.01 33.25 -1.03
C ILE A 602 -7.58 32.51 -2.25
N TRP A 603 -7.15 31.27 -2.48
CA TRP A 603 -7.63 30.48 -3.62
C TRP A 603 -9.12 30.18 -3.50
N ARG A 604 -9.59 29.75 -2.32
CA ARG A 604 -11.02 29.54 -2.05
C ARG A 604 -11.84 30.78 -2.38
N GLU A 605 -11.42 31.94 -1.91
CA GLU A 605 -12.11 33.20 -2.15
C GLU A 605 -12.13 33.57 -3.63
N TRP A 606 -11.02 33.34 -4.34
CA TRP A 606 -10.94 33.62 -5.77
C TRP A 606 -11.80 32.66 -6.62
N PHE A 607 -11.77 31.36 -6.33
CA PHE A 607 -12.67 30.38 -6.97
C PHE A 607 -14.14 30.77 -6.80
N MET A 608 -14.52 31.15 -5.57
CA MET A 608 -15.88 31.60 -5.27
C MET A 608 -16.22 32.91 -6.00
N LYS A 609 -15.27 33.83 -6.12
CA LYS A 609 -15.44 35.08 -6.88
C LYS A 609 -15.68 34.79 -8.36
N LEU A 610 -14.85 33.96 -9.00
CA LEU A 610 -14.96 33.62 -10.42
C LEU A 610 -16.25 32.87 -10.74
N ARG A 611 -16.66 31.95 -9.87
CA ARG A 611 -17.93 31.22 -10.00
C ARG A 611 -19.15 32.14 -9.89
N ASN A 612 -19.07 33.16 -9.03
CA ASN A 612 -20.19 34.06 -8.76
C ASN A 612 -20.17 35.36 -9.59
N SER A 613 -19.16 35.58 -10.45
CA SER A 613 -18.95 36.86 -11.13
C SER A 613 -19.98 37.20 -12.21
N GLY A 614 -20.91 36.29 -12.52
CA GLY A 614 -21.73 36.37 -13.74
C GLY A 614 -20.92 36.05 -15.00
N GLY A 615 -21.59 35.98 -16.15
CA GLY A 615 -20.99 35.61 -17.43
C GLY A 615 -20.88 34.09 -17.65
N GLY A 616 -19.94 33.66 -18.48
CA GLY A 616 -19.67 32.23 -18.73
C GLY A 616 -19.15 31.48 -17.50
N ASP A 617 -19.42 30.17 -17.47
CA ASP A 617 -19.00 29.27 -16.38
C ASP A 617 -17.50 28.90 -16.47
N ILE A 618 -16.94 28.42 -15.37
CA ILE A 618 -15.61 27.80 -15.33
C ILE A 618 -15.74 26.39 -15.88
N GLU A 619 -15.15 26.16 -17.05
CA GLU A 619 -15.35 24.94 -17.82
C GLU A 619 -14.11 24.05 -17.86
N ALA A 620 -12.94 24.63 -17.57
CA ALA A 620 -11.70 23.87 -17.39
C ALA A 620 -10.82 24.42 -16.26
N GLN A 621 -10.13 23.51 -15.57
CA GLN A 621 -9.12 23.78 -14.55
C GLN A 621 -7.87 22.92 -14.83
N LEU A 622 -6.69 23.54 -14.79
CA LEU A 622 -5.40 22.86 -14.99
C LEU A 622 -4.41 23.23 -13.86
N SER A 623 -4.08 22.24 -13.03
CA SER A 623 -3.05 22.33 -12.00
C SER A 623 -1.71 21.92 -12.60
N VAL A 624 -0.77 22.85 -12.71
CA VAL A 624 0.51 22.60 -13.41
C VAL A 624 1.61 22.33 -12.39
N HIS A 625 2.12 21.10 -12.44
CA HIS A 625 3.11 20.51 -11.54
C HIS A 625 4.34 19.98 -12.30
N SER A 626 5.37 19.52 -11.58
CA SER A 626 6.47 18.72 -12.13
C SER A 626 7.03 17.82 -11.04
N TYR A 627 7.62 16.65 -11.32
CA TYR A 627 7.91 16.05 -12.62
C TYR A 627 7.21 14.70 -12.72
N SER A 628 7.20 14.10 -13.91
CA SER A 628 6.90 12.67 -14.21
C SER A 628 6.36 12.50 -15.64
N GLN A 629 6.04 13.60 -16.34
CA GLN A 629 5.36 13.60 -17.63
C GLN A 629 3.98 12.90 -17.57
N LEU A 630 3.05 13.41 -16.76
CA LEU A 630 1.71 12.83 -16.56
C LEU A 630 0.59 13.82 -16.92
N ILE A 631 -0.53 13.29 -17.41
CA ILE A 631 -1.79 14.02 -17.61
C ILE A 631 -2.88 13.30 -16.84
N MET A 632 -3.41 13.95 -15.81
CA MET A 632 -4.13 13.28 -14.73
C MET A 632 -5.47 13.96 -14.45
N PRO A 633 -6.59 13.46 -15.01
CA PRO A 633 -7.92 13.85 -14.53
C PRO A 633 -8.24 13.16 -13.20
N PRO A 634 -9.27 13.64 -12.46
CA PRO A 634 -9.78 12.99 -11.27
C PRO A 634 -10.01 11.46 -11.44
N TRP A 635 -9.85 10.65 -10.39
CA TRP A 635 -9.74 11.04 -8.98
C TRP A 635 -8.35 10.79 -8.42
N ALA A 636 -7.85 11.70 -7.59
CA ALA A 636 -6.63 11.52 -6.82
C ALA A 636 -6.90 10.81 -5.48
N THR A 637 -7.98 11.14 -4.77
CA THR A 637 -8.24 10.61 -3.42
C THR A 637 -8.63 9.13 -3.37
N GLY A 638 -8.89 8.48 -4.51
CA GLY A 638 -9.32 7.08 -4.58
C GLY A 638 -10.83 6.84 -4.44
N ARG A 639 -11.22 5.61 -4.10
CA ARG A 639 -12.62 5.11 -4.13
C ARG A 639 -13.50 5.55 -2.95
N VAL A 640 -13.27 6.72 -2.36
CA VAL A 640 -14.25 7.30 -1.43
C VAL A 640 -15.43 7.80 -2.28
N ALA A 641 -16.44 6.96 -2.42
CA ALA A 641 -17.72 7.23 -3.09
C ALA A 641 -17.60 7.99 -4.43
N ILE A 642 -17.09 7.30 -5.46
CA ILE A 642 -17.22 7.75 -6.87
C ILE A 642 -18.70 8.06 -7.11
N PRO A 643 -19.11 9.32 -7.37
CA PRO A 643 -20.47 9.59 -7.82
C PRO A 643 -20.72 8.84 -9.12
N GLU A 644 -21.94 8.30 -9.29
CA GLU A 644 -22.35 7.33 -10.33
C GLU A 644 -22.19 7.77 -11.81
N ASP A 645 -21.45 8.83 -12.16
CA ASP A 645 -21.30 9.28 -13.54
C ASP A 645 -19.91 8.98 -14.16
N PRO A 646 -19.69 7.74 -14.66
CA PRO A 646 -18.48 7.37 -15.40
C PRO A 646 -18.34 8.13 -16.73
N ALA A 647 -19.37 8.81 -17.23
CA ALA A 647 -19.34 9.44 -18.56
C ALA A 647 -18.39 10.66 -18.63
N ASP A 648 -18.33 11.46 -17.56
CA ASP A 648 -17.48 12.65 -17.50
C ASP A 648 -16.00 12.31 -17.33
N ILE A 649 -15.67 11.26 -16.56
CA ILE A 649 -14.30 10.75 -16.45
C ILE A 649 -13.83 10.15 -17.78
N ASP A 650 -14.65 9.31 -18.41
CA ASP A 650 -14.33 8.75 -19.74
C ASP A 650 -14.13 9.86 -20.78
N TYR A 651 -14.89 10.95 -20.66
CA TYR A 651 -14.76 12.12 -21.52
C TYR A 651 -13.46 12.86 -21.28
N GLN A 652 -13.12 13.19 -20.03
CA GLN A 652 -11.85 13.81 -19.67
C GLN A 652 -10.67 12.96 -20.15
N MET A 653 -10.73 11.64 -19.99
CA MET A 653 -9.71 10.71 -20.51
C MET A 653 -9.52 10.80 -22.02
N ARG A 654 -10.60 10.92 -22.81
CA ARG A 654 -10.49 11.13 -24.27
C ARG A 654 -9.85 12.46 -24.61
N VAL A 655 -10.12 13.52 -23.84
CA VAL A 655 -9.49 14.84 -24.01
C VAL A 655 -8.00 14.75 -23.65
N SER A 656 -7.66 14.10 -22.53
CA SER A 656 -6.27 13.86 -22.10
C SER A 656 -5.44 13.13 -23.15
N GLN A 657 -6.01 12.14 -23.85
CA GLN A 657 -5.34 11.46 -24.97
C GLN A 657 -5.06 12.38 -26.17
N ARG A 658 -5.93 13.35 -26.43
CA ARG A 658 -5.68 14.36 -27.46
C ARG A 658 -4.64 15.37 -27.02
N MET A 659 -4.66 15.79 -25.75
CA MET A 659 -3.60 16.62 -25.15
C MET A 659 -2.23 15.93 -25.28
N GLN A 660 -2.14 14.66 -24.89
CA GLN A 660 -0.94 13.83 -25.07
C GLN A 660 -0.48 13.80 -26.53
N SER A 661 -1.39 13.56 -27.47
CA SER A 661 -1.07 13.53 -28.90
C SER A 661 -0.59 14.88 -29.42
N ALA A 662 -1.22 15.98 -28.99
CA ALA A 662 -0.84 17.33 -29.38
C ALA A 662 0.56 17.68 -28.86
N LEU A 663 0.84 17.38 -27.59
CA LEU A 663 2.15 17.53 -26.96
C LEU A 663 3.22 16.69 -27.65
N PHE A 664 2.93 15.41 -27.91
CA PHE A 664 3.88 14.49 -28.55
C PHE A 664 4.32 15.00 -29.93
N ASN A 665 3.42 15.64 -30.69
CA ASN A 665 3.74 16.19 -32.00
C ASN A 665 4.67 17.43 -31.97
N VAL A 666 4.97 17.99 -30.78
CA VAL A 666 5.89 19.13 -30.65
C VAL A 666 7.34 18.64 -30.57
N HIS A 667 7.71 17.91 -29.51
CA HIS A 667 9.09 17.38 -29.33
C HIS A 667 9.17 15.90 -28.98
N GLU A 668 8.14 15.11 -29.34
CA GLU A 668 8.13 13.63 -29.22
C GLU A 668 8.28 13.10 -27.79
N LYS A 669 7.89 13.89 -26.78
CA LYS A 669 7.83 13.42 -25.39
C LYS A 669 6.58 12.61 -25.12
N VAL A 670 6.77 11.48 -24.44
CA VAL A 670 5.69 10.55 -24.10
C VAL A 670 5.21 10.86 -22.68
N TYR A 671 4.04 11.47 -22.58
CA TYR A 671 3.35 11.69 -21.30
C TYR A 671 2.41 10.52 -21.04
N ARG A 672 2.35 10.00 -19.82
CA ARG A 672 1.36 8.96 -19.45
C ARG A 672 0.02 9.62 -19.13
N VAL A 673 -1.06 8.96 -19.53
CA VAL A 673 -2.44 9.42 -19.32
C VAL A 673 -3.18 8.37 -18.50
N GLY A 674 -3.84 8.79 -17.43
CA GLY A 674 -4.68 7.94 -16.59
C GLY A 674 -5.27 8.76 -15.46
N GLN A 675 -6.30 8.24 -14.78
CA GLN A 675 -6.84 8.89 -13.60
C GLN A 675 -5.72 9.11 -12.57
N SER A 676 -5.74 10.24 -11.85
CA SER A 676 -4.63 10.69 -11.00
C SER A 676 -4.04 9.58 -10.13
N ARG A 677 -4.87 8.91 -9.31
CA ARG A 677 -4.41 7.79 -8.47
C ARG A 677 -3.74 6.66 -9.24
N ASP A 678 -4.34 6.23 -10.34
CA ASP A 678 -3.92 5.01 -11.05
C ASP A 678 -2.64 5.24 -11.86
N VAL A 679 -2.49 6.43 -12.44
CA VAL A 679 -1.31 6.73 -13.27
C VAL A 679 -0.10 7.14 -12.44
N VAL A 680 -0.31 7.86 -11.34
CA VAL A 680 0.76 8.20 -10.38
C VAL A 680 1.14 7.00 -9.51
N GLY A 681 0.20 6.09 -9.23
CA GLY A 681 0.43 4.86 -8.48
C GLY A 681 0.09 4.92 -6.99
N TYR A 682 -0.36 6.08 -6.49
CA TYR A 682 -0.76 6.28 -5.10
C TYR A 682 -1.91 7.30 -4.97
N PRO A 683 -2.73 7.23 -3.92
CA PRO A 683 -3.80 8.20 -3.70
C PRO A 683 -3.26 9.52 -3.14
N ALA A 684 -3.94 10.62 -3.45
CA ALA A 684 -3.71 11.94 -2.89
C ALA A 684 -5.04 12.64 -2.61
N GLY A 685 -5.34 12.86 -1.33
CA GLY A 685 -6.54 13.57 -0.88
C GLY A 685 -6.29 15.05 -0.66
N GLY A 686 -7.30 15.86 -0.91
CA GLY A 686 -7.27 17.30 -0.72
C GLY A 686 -6.56 18.06 -1.83
N THR A 687 -6.67 17.60 -3.07
CA THR A 687 -6.03 18.18 -4.26
C THR A 687 -6.93 19.16 -5.01
N THR A 688 -6.33 20.01 -5.86
CA THR A 688 -7.07 21.05 -6.60
C THR A 688 -8.04 20.48 -7.62
N GLU A 689 -7.66 19.44 -8.37
CA GLU A 689 -8.49 18.87 -9.46
C GLU A 689 -9.71 18.14 -8.91
N ASP A 690 -9.56 17.39 -7.82
CA ASP A 690 -10.68 16.70 -7.17
C ASP A 690 -11.68 17.72 -6.59
N TYR A 691 -11.19 18.82 -6.00
CA TYR A 691 -12.04 19.91 -5.51
C TYR A 691 -12.76 20.65 -6.63
N SER A 692 -12.05 20.99 -7.70
CA SER A 692 -12.58 21.73 -8.84
C SER A 692 -13.67 20.93 -9.54
N TYR A 693 -13.44 19.64 -9.76
CA TYR A 693 -14.43 18.73 -10.33
C TYR A 693 -15.64 18.54 -9.40
N GLN A 694 -15.42 18.07 -8.16
CA GLN A 694 -16.51 17.64 -7.28
C GLN A 694 -17.30 18.80 -6.67
N THR A 695 -16.61 19.87 -6.25
CA THR A 695 -17.22 20.94 -5.44
C THR A 695 -17.55 22.17 -6.26
N LEU A 696 -16.73 22.49 -7.27
CA LEU A 696 -16.98 23.64 -8.14
C LEU A 696 -17.79 23.25 -9.40
N GLY A 697 -17.89 21.97 -9.74
CA GLY A 697 -18.63 21.48 -10.89
C GLY A 697 -17.93 21.74 -12.23
N VAL A 698 -16.60 21.91 -12.22
CA VAL A 698 -15.81 22.11 -13.43
C VAL A 698 -15.75 20.79 -14.19
N THR A 699 -16.25 20.73 -15.43
CA THR A 699 -16.33 19.48 -16.20
C THR A 699 -14.95 18.90 -16.54
N LEU A 700 -13.98 19.77 -16.81
CA LEU A 700 -12.66 19.40 -17.30
C LEU A 700 -11.59 19.82 -16.28
N SER A 701 -11.11 18.90 -15.45
CA SER A 701 -10.15 19.19 -14.38
C SER A 701 -8.93 18.29 -14.52
N TRP A 702 -7.73 18.84 -14.40
CA TRP A 702 -6.50 18.06 -14.52
C TRP A 702 -5.39 18.52 -13.60
N VAL A 703 -4.55 17.56 -13.20
CA VAL A 703 -3.14 17.80 -12.86
C VAL A 703 -2.27 17.45 -14.06
N LEU A 704 -1.28 18.29 -14.34
CA LEU A 704 -0.25 18.07 -15.35
C LEU A 704 1.11 17.99 -14.67
N GLU A 705 1.77 16.84 -14.72
CA GLU A 705 3.16 16.71 -14.29
C GLU A 705 4.07 16.94 -15.49
N LEU A 706 4.84 18.03 -15.48
CA LEU A 706 5.72 18.39 -16.58
C LEU A 706 6.99 17.54 -16.63
N ARG A 707 7.96 17.96 -17.46
CA ARG A 707 9.24 17.28 -17.60
C ARG A 707 10.03 17.29 -16.28
N ASP A 708 10.92 16.33 -16.06
CA ASP A 708 11.19 15.14 -16.90
C ASP A 708 10.64 13.85 -16.27
N THR A 709 11.28 12.71 -16.50
CA THR A 709 10.92 11.42 -15.88
C THR A 709 11.95 10.98 -14.85
N GLY A 710 12.59 11.96 -14.19
CA GLY A 710 13.56 11.73 -13.11
C GLY A 710 15.02 11.93 -13.50
N ALA A 711 15.39 12.26 -14.74
CA ALA A 711 16.82 12.45 -15.09
C ALA A 711 17.44 13.69 -14.41
N TYR A 712 16.62 14.73 -14.23
CA TYR A 712 16.93 15.93 -13.46
C TYR A 712 15.88 16.18 -12.37
N GLY A 713 14.69 15.60 -12.48
CA GLY A 713 13.59 15.78 -11.54
C GLY A 713 13.25 17.26 -11.37
N PHE A 714 13.28 17.75 -10.13
CA PHE A 714 13.02 19.17 -9.82
C PHE A 714 14.13 20.14 -10.26
N LEU A 715 15.31 19.63 -10.64
CA LEU A 715 16.49 20.42 -11.05
C LEU A 715 16.67 20.48 -12.57
N LEU A 716 15.54 20.53 -13.29
CA LEU A 716 15.52 20.62 -14.75
C LEU A 716 16.41 21.78 -15.26
N PRO A 717 17.29 21.57 -16.26
CA PRO A 717 18.15 22.63 -16.80
C PRO A 717 17.34 23.73 -17.49
N ALA A 718 17.84 24.98 -17.46
CA ALA A 718 17.12 26.12 -18.03
C ALA A 718 16.86 26.00 -19.55
N ASP A 719 17.73 25.29 -20.28
CA ASP A 719 17.56 25.02 -21.71
C ASP A 719 16.35 24.12 -22.04
N GLN A 720 15.76 23.45 -21.03
CA GLN A 720 14.53 22.66 -21.17
C GLN A 720 13.26 23.47 -20.91
N ILE A 721 13.35 24.71 -20.43
CA ILE A 721 12.18 25.54 -20.10
C ILE A 721 11.30 25.77 -21.34
N ILE A 722 11.88 26.28 -22.42
CA ILE A 722 11.14 26.58 -23.66
C ILE A 722 10.57 25.31 -24.30
N PRO A 723 11.33 24.22 -24.49
CA PRO A 723 10.76 22.98 -25.01
C PRO A 723 9.58 22.44 -24.18
N THR A 724 9.68 22.48 -22.86
CA THR A 724 8.60 22.06 -21.95
C THR A 724 7.38 22.96 -22.07
N ALA A 725 7.60 24.27 -22.21
CA ALA A 725 6.52 25.24 -22.35
C ALA A 725 5.78 25.09 -23.69
N GLU A 726 6.49 24.92 -24.79
CA GLU A 726 5.90 24.71 -26.12
C GLU A 726 5.00 23.46 -26.18
N GLU A 727 5.46 22.36 -25.57
CA GLU A 727 4.69 21.14 -25.38
C GLU A 727 3.40 21.35 -24.58
N THR A 728 3.53 22.08 -23.47
CA THR A 728 2.42 22.36 -22.56
C THR A 728 1.38 23.26 -23.22
N VAL A 729 1.83 24.25 -23.99
CA VAL A 729 0.96 25.14 -24.78
C VAL A 729 0.14 24.32 -25.79
N ALA A 730 0.71 23.29 -26.41
CA ALA A 730 -0.04 22.41 -27.31
C ALA A 730 -1.20 21.68 -26.59
N MET A 731 -1.01 21.31 -25.33
CA MET A 731 -2.10 20.78 -24.50
C MET A 731 -3.18 21.83 -24.22
N PHE A 732 -2.80 23.05 -23.84
CA PHE A 732 -3.74 24.15 -23.59
C PHE A 732 -4.57 24.52 -24.84
N ILE A 733 -3.94 24.48 -26.02
CA ILE A 733 -4.62 24.67 -27.30
C ILE A 733 -5.70 23.58 -27.52
N GLU A 734 -5.41 22.32 -27.16
CA GLU A 734 -6.39 21.24 -27.31
C GLU A 734 -7.57 21.39 -26.35
N VAL A 735 -7.33 21.81 -25.11
CA VAL A 735 -8.42 22.14 -24.16
C VAL A 735 -9.31 23.24 -24.71
N SER A 736 -8.69 24.31 -25.25
CA SER A 736 -9.43 25.43 -25.84
C SER A 736 -10.29 24.99 -27.04
N LYS A 737 -9.74 24.15 -27.93
CA LYS A 737 -10.49 23.59 -29.07
C LYS A 737 -11.67 22.74 -28.60
N GLU A 738 -11.48 21.94 -27.55
CA GLU A 738 -12.55 21.11 -27.02
C GLU A 738 -13.70 21.97 -26.50
N LEU A 739 -13.40 23.00 -25.71
CA LEU A 739 -14.40 23.91 -25.17
C LEU A 739 -15.17 24.68 -26.25
N SER A 740 -14.52 25.07 -27.33
CA SER A 740 -15.17 25.68 -28.50
C SER A 740 -16.09 24.74 -29.26
N SER A 741 -15.85 23.42 -29.20
CA SER A 741 -16.68 22.42 -29.89
C SER A 741 -17.97 22.09 -29.12
N ARG A 742 -17.98 22.32 -27.79
CA ARG A 742 -19.13 22.12 -26.89
C ARG A 742 -20.12 23.28 -27.07
N LYS A 743 -21.18 23.06 -27.85
CA LYS A 743 -22.29 24.01 -28.04
C LYS A 743 -23.33 23.93 -26.95
#